data_AF-W5KYK6-F1
#
_entry.id   AF-W5KYK6-F1
#
_cell.length_a   1.000
_cell.length_b   1.000
_cell.length_c   1.000
_cell.angle_alpha   90.00
_cell.angle_beta   90.00
_cell.angle_gamma   90.00
#
_symmetry.space_group_name_H-M   'P 1'
#
loop_
_entity.id
_entity.type
_entity.pdbx_description
1 polymer ?
#
loop_
_entity_poly.entity_id
_entity_poly.type
_entity_poly.pdbx_seq_one_letter_code
_entity_poly.pdbx_strand_id
1 'polypeptide(L)'
;MADIMVHKFSFPLTCPPCHAQPNQQPITEENQHPGNQRQESGSVTLRPKDPKDNPKQANPEPNKKPTHNDKQSQEECKRTIKAYMISEKEGGAPSKPRPADSVFSHKTVFEKWESLQYEEQRPSTKRQLSAESAAKCVSVRKRSSVTSSREEPAKPLSPTDPGRQPGKACLPISSSSQRKPRRQLFSSTGVFHKVDTLAISAGRELKEQGVFSAQSIARAITQGAINELEKLRAIWVWLCHNIEYDLEGYLGLSPKLCTPEEVIKQGRGVCSGFSSICLEMCREVGVQCEEVSGYSKGIGHSPGRKLAQDRSDHSWNVVWVKDRWGLLDACWGAGTVNMETKTFVKRFDDFYFLTDPSEFINSHFPDEQHWQLLDTPISLEKFELGPLKTSAFYTLGLTLQQPTQYKITTEDGEATVSVTSSRPLTFAYELRQRDVQTGVPGQREVDSSCGLLSVTRQGMSLRLLPPDPGDYELKLFARAEGDSGALRWVCSLELECPAVRQSQPLPANPYMSWGSGARAGALGVKGCSLPNEEPLEVGEGGECEVILHTARPLMVVCELAHALLDPALAKRCLALQIAAERLVCNVLCPYKGFYRLSMFVRDYSDGSGTLQNVGNFLLHCKSQGVNLNQLYPPDLGPWCGPGMRTDAAGLSQFSHPGALVNVPQGRCNITFHRTSPELQIHAVLSTEMSQKSQVKSGPGQGLNSETSHKDKASSKQDNSTTELHREALFPLSRYILLTLTDSKVTVSVSASSPGVYRLGLYGRMPPQQEFSPLCDYVLRSMCEKRGDPFPCVYSAWGKGCVLLEPRSGLLAPQSWVRVRVKVPAARKVSVLAEERVELKMNKSKVWEGEAYTGSIRQIKLTAATSEAGDMAVLMTFDVLDLESEP
;
A
#
# COMPACT_ATOMS: atom_id res chain seq x y z
N MET A 1 -8.75 -19.34 -51.76
CA MET A 1 -10.02 -19.49 -51.02
C MET A 1 -9.73 -18.90 -49.65
N ALA A 2 -10.06 -17.65 -49.33
CA ALA A 2 -11.34 -16.94 -49.49
C ALA A 2 -12.40 -17.57 -48.57
N ASP A 3 -13.07 -16.86 -47.65
CA ASP A 3 -13.17 -15.41 -47.36
C ASP A 3 -12.91 -15.13 -45.86
N ILE A 4 -12.63 -13.93 -45.31
CA ILE A 4 -12.92 -12.50 -45.60
C ILE A 4 -14.37 -12.06 -45.31
N MET A 5 -14.59 -11.48 -44.12
CA MET A 5 -15.56 -10.38 -43.98
C MET A 5 -15.14 -9.36 -42.92
N VAL A 6 -15.40 -8.08 -43.21
CA VAL A 6 -15.04 -6.91 -42.41
C VAL A 6 -16.19 -5.91 -42.43
N HIS A 7 -16.71 -5.50 -41.27
CA HIS A 7 -17.41 -4.22 -41.06
C HIS A 7 -17.38 -3.89 -39.55
N LYS A 8 -16.70 -2.83 -39.11
CA LYS A 8 -17.00 -1.36 -39.16
C LYS A 8 -17.76 -0.88 -37.92
N PHE A 9 -17.14 0.08 -37.21
CA PHE A 9 -17.73 0.84 -36.10
C PHE A 9 -18.81 1.83 -36.57
N SER A 10 -19.74 2.19 -35.69
CA SER A 10 -20.43 3.49 -35.64
C SER A 10 -21.07 3.73 -34.26
N PHE A 11 -20.88 4.93 -33.70
CA PHE A 11 -21.67 5.46 -32.57
C PHE A 11 -22.78 6.38 -33.11
N PRO A 12 -23.86 6.60 -32.34
CA PRO A 12 -24.27 8.00 -32.10
C PRO A 12 -24.63 8.30 -30.64
N LEU A 13 -24.59 9.60 -30.30
CA LEU A 13 -25.12 10.20 -29.07
C LEU A 13 -26.50 10.81 -29.36
N THR A 14 -27.48 10.69 -28.44
CA THR A 14 -28.37 11.76 -27.94
C THR A 14 -29.51 11.25 -27.02
N CYS A 15 -29.93 12.10 -26.05
CA CYS A 15 -31.21 12.05 -25.32
C CYS A 15 -32.32 12.75 -26.16
N PRO A 16 -33.61 12.93 -25.76
CA PRO A 16 -34.33 12.77 -24.46
C PRO A 16 -35.67 11.99 -24.66
N PRO A 17 -36.86 12.22 -24.01
CA PRO A 17 -37.24 12.99 -22.82
C PRO A 17 -38.14 12.25 -21.78
N CYS A 18 -38.65 13.00 -20.78
CA CYS A 18 -39.51 12.52 -19.69
C CYS A 18 -41.02 12.68 -19.98
N HIS A 19 -41.85 11.74 -19.49
CA HIS A 19 -43.24 11.93 -19.07
C HIS A 19 -43.49 10.97 -17.88
N ALA A 20 -43.87 11.42 -16.67
CA ALA A 20 -45.13 12.06 -16.24
C ALA A 20 -46.23 11.03 -15.88
N GLN A 21 -46.67 11.05 -14.61
CA GLN A 21 -47.79 10.25 -14.07
C GLN A 21 -49.15 10.81 -14.52
N PRO A 22 -50.27 10.15 -14.15
CA PRO A 22 -51.20 10.87 -13.28
C PRO A 22 -51.93 10.03 -12.20
N ASN A 23 -52.19 10.69 -11.06
CA ASN A 23 -53.34 10.50 -10.14
C ASN A 23 -53.46 9.17 -9.33
N GLN A 24 -54.15 9.12 -8.17
CA GLN A 24 -55.03 10.15 -7.56
C GLN A 24 -54.93 10.29 -6.02
N GLN A 25 -55.34 11.47 -5.56
CA GLN A 25 -55.40 12.07 -4.22
C GLN A 25 -56.82 11.87 -3.56
N PRO A 26 -57.27 12.54 -2.46
CA PRO A 26 -56.61 13.18 -1.27
C PRO A 26 -57.40 13.00 0.10
N ILE A 27 -56.99 13.74 1.17
CA ILE A 27 -57.71 14.17 2.43
C ILE A 27 -58.33 13.12 3.40
N THR A 28 -58.59 13.34 4.70
CA THR A 28 -58.46 14.44 5.74
C THR A 28 -57.79 13.84 7.03
N GLU A 29 -57.54 14.41 8.23
CA GLU A 29 -57.29 15.71 8.94
C GLU A 29 -56.72 15.32 10.37
N GLU A 30 -56.47 16.10 11.44
CA GLU A 30 -56.65 17.51 11.90
C GLU A 30 -55.66 17.82 13.09
N ASN A 31 -55.60 19.08 13.59
CA ASN A 31 -55.35 19.58 15.00
C ASN A 31 -54.23 19.01 15.95
N GLN A 32 -53.56 19.76 16.85
CA GLN A 32 -53.50 21.22 17.17
C GLN A 32 -52.23 21.61 17.99
N HIS A 33 -52.03 22.92 18.27
CA HIS A 33 -50.92 23.52 19.06
C HIS A 33 -51.46 24.42 20.20
N PRO A 34 -50.70 24.61 21.31
CA PRO A 34 -50.20 25.96 21.70
C PRO A 34 -48.80 25.91 22.40
N GLY A 35 -48.11 27.01 22.76
CA GLY A 35 -48.29 28.46 22.51
C GLY A 35 -47.59 29.37 23.56
N ASN A 36 -47.04 30.53 23.15
CA ASN A 36 -46.30 31.59 23.92
C ASN A 36 -44.90 31.23 24.48
N GLN A 37 -43.82 32.05 24.52
CA GLN A 37 -43.49 33.50 24.36
C GLN A 37 -43.38 34.39 25.62
N ARG A 38 -42.18 35.02 25.81
CA ARG A 38 -41.79 36.34 26.40
C ARG A 38 -40.36 36.29 27.01
N GLN A 39 -39.52 37.33 27.07
CA GLN A 39 -39.48 38.67 26.44
C GLN A 39 -38.03 39.25 26.39
N GLU A 40 -37.88 40.45 25.83
CA GLU A 40 -36.69 41.31 25.52
C GLU A 40 -35.63 41.50 26.64
N SER A 41 -34.41 42.02 26.40
CA SER A 41 -33.83 42.86 25.31
C SER A 41 -32.34 42.48 25.00
N GLY A 42 -31.45 43.21 24.29
CA GLY A 42 -31.44 44.62 23.83
C GLY A 42 -30.23 44.98 22.91
N SER A 43 -29.56 46.13 23.11
CA SER A 43 -28.46 46.68 22.28
C SER A 43 -27.44 47.47 23.16
N VAL A 44 -26.27 48.03 22.77
CA VAL A 44 -25.82 48.74 21.54
C VAL A 44 -24.29 48.58 21.27
N THR A 45 -23.90 48.77 20.01
CA THR A 45 -22.56 48.94 19.38
C THR A 45 -21.60 49.96 20.05
N LEU A 46 -20.25 49.74 20.00
CA LEU A 46 -19.21 50.65 19.43
C LEU A 46 -17.74 50.31 19.81
N ARG A 47 -16.81 50.57 18.86
CA ARG A 47 -15.36 50.86 19.06
C ARG A 47 -15.16 52.41 18.92
N PRO A 48 -13.95 53.05 18.99
CA PRO A 48 -12.57 52.55 19.21
C PRO A 48 -11.68 53.42 20.16
N LYS A 49 -10.41 52.99 20.35
CA LYS A 49 -9.13 53.77 20.30
C LYS A 49 -8.11 53.43 21.41
N ASP A 50 -6.83 53.46 21.02
CA ASP A 50 -5.64 53.49 21.89
C ASP A 50 -5.46 54.88 22.57
N PRO A 51 -4.53 55.00 23.54
CA PRO A 51 -3.21 55.56 23.16
C PRO A 51 -1.98 54.93 23.87
N LYS A 52 -0.81 55.45 23.49
CA LYS A 52 0.55 55.20 24.03
C LYS A 52 0.67 55.76 25.48
N ASP A 53 1.70 55.49 26.31
CA ASP A 53 3.14 55.69 26.02
C ASP A 53 4.13 55.02 27.01
N ASN A 54 5.43 55.21 26.72
CA ASN A 54 6.64 54.66 27.37
C ASN A 54 7.18 55.60 28.50
N PRO A 55 8.41 55.49 29.07
CA PRO A 55 9.33 54.35 29.33
C PRO A 55 9.94 54.37 30.78
N LYS A 56 10.89 53.46 31.12
CA LYS A 56 12.26 53.83 31.62
C LYS A 56 13.24 52.65 31.82
N GLN A 57 14.53 52.97 31.92
CA GLN A 57 15.68 52.07 31.91
C GLN A 57 16.22 51.77 33.32
N ALA A 58 16.95 50.66 33.49
CA ALA A 58 18.29 50.64 34.11
C ALA A 58 19.02 49.27 33.94
N ASN A 59 20.32 49.33 33.64
CA ASN A 59 21.34 48.28 33.80
C ASN A 59 22.46 48.91 34.70
N PRO A 60 23.45 48.20 35.31
CA PRO A 60 24.27 47.16 34.66
C PRO A 60 24.85 46.02 35.55
N GLU A 61 25.73 45.24 34.91
CA GLU A 61 26.84 44.33 35.33
C GLU A 61 27.66 44.67 36.62
N PRO A 62 28.56 43.79 37.19
CA PRO A 62 29.39 42.79 36.47
C PRO A 62 29.84 41.43 37.12
N ASN A 63 30.28 40.54 36.22
CA ASN A 63 31.31 39.47 36.28
C ASN A 63 31.87 38.88 37.61
N LYS A 64 32.02 37.54 37.61
CA LYS A 64 33.24 36.83 38.11
C LYS A 64 33.48 35.46 37.42
N LYS A 65 34.74 35.25 36.98
CA LYS A 65 35.40 33.98 36.57
C LYS A 65 36.45 33.60 37.66
N PRO A 66 37.24 32.49 37.62
CA PRO A 66 37.56 31.47 36.58
C PRO A 66 37.25 30.02 37.08
N THR A 67 37.71 28.84 36.59
CA THR A 67 38.99 28.39 35.95
C THR A 67 38.86 27.17 35.00
N HIS A 68 39.94 26.91 34.24
CA HIS A 68 40.31 25.66 33.54
C HIS A 68 40.45 24.44 34.50
N ASN A 69 40.66 23.16 34.10
CA ASN A 69 41.03 22.54 32.80
C ASN A 69 40.60 21.03 32.78
N ASP A 70 40.41 20.39 31.61
CA ASP A 70 41.26 19.28 31.04
C ASP A 70 40.56 18.36 30.01
N LYS A 71 41.30 18.11 28.91
CA LYS A 71 41.43 16.92 28.02
C LYS A 71 40.25 15.98 27.66
N GLN A 72 40.00 15.94 26.35
CA GLN A 72 40.04 14.74 25.47
C GLN A 72 39.88 13.33 26.08
N SER A 73 38.84 12.60 25.66
CA SER A 73 38.97 11.41 24.80
C SER A 73 37.63 10.70 24.55
N GLN A 74 37.29 10.44 23.28
CA GLN A 74 36.33 9.40 22.91
C GLN A 74 36.55 9.01 21.43
N GLU A 75 37.23 7.87 21.24
CA GLU A 75 37.41 7.21 19.95
C GLU A 75 37.40 5.70 20.19
N GLU A 76 36.76 4.95 19.29
CA GLU A 76 36.64 3.48 19.16
C GLU A 76 36.62 2.57 20.42
N CYS A 77 35.63 1.67 20.48
CA CYS A 77 35.91 0.29 20.07
C CYS A 77 34.66 -0.47 19.61
N LYS A 78 34.85 -1.44 18.69
CA LYS A 78 33.80 -2.30 18.11
C LYS A 78 33.98 -3.74 18.60
N ARG A 79 32.86 -4.42 18.90
CA ARG A 79 32.68 -5.90 18.91
C ARG A 79 33.60 -6.75 19.82
N THR A 80 33.05 -7.85 20.35
CA THR A 80 33.59 -9.21 20.13
C THR A 80 32.57 -10.25 20.64
N ILE A 81 32.45 -11.36 19.92
CA ILE A 81 31.68 -12.55 20.31
C ILE A 81 32.67 -13.67 20.66
N LYS A 82 32.41 -14.41 21.74
CA LYS A 82 32.86 -15.81 21.92
C LYS A 82 31.61 -16.61 22.32
N ALA A 83 31.14 -17.61 21.58
CA ALA A 83 31.78 -18.78 20.94
C ALA A 83 32.11 -19.90 21.94
N TYR A 84 31.32 -20.98 21.86
CA TYR A 84 31.65 -22.35 22.24
C TYR A 84 31.04 -23.29 21.20
N MET A 85 31.64 -24.46 21.00
CA MET A 85 31.39 -25.35 19.87
C MET A 85 31.52 -26.82 20.28
N ILE A 86 30.75 -27.68 19.60
CA ILE A 86 30.88 -29.14 19.48
C ILE A 86 30.67 -29.97 20.77
N SER A 87 29.57 -30.73 20.76
CA SER A 87 29.61 -32.19 20.97
C SER A 87 28.56 -32.86 20.07
N GLU A 88 28.86 -34.04 19.55
CA GLU A 88 28.05 -34.71 18.52
C GLU A 88 27.10 -35.76 19.11
N LYS A 89 25.93 -35.94 18.47
CA LYS A 89 25.32 -37.27 18.26
C LYS A 89 24.19 -37.25 17.22
N GLU A 90 23.95 -38.43 16.65
CA GLU A 90 23.12 -38.66 15.46
C GLU A 90 21.63 -38.86 15.78
N GLY A 91 20.75 -38.66 14.79
CA GLY A 91 19.31 -38.99 14.89
C GLY A 91 18.44 -38.18 13.92
N GLY A 92 18.16 -38.71 12.73
CA GLY A 92 17.59 -37.94 11.61
C GLY A 92 16.05 -37.84 11.56
N ALA A 93 15.57 -36.75 10.95
CA ALA A 93 14.26 -36.62 10.29
C ALA A 93 14.32 -35.45 9.28
N PRO A 94 13.62 -35.50 8.13
CA PRO A 94 13.67 -34.42 7.12
C PRO A 94 12.92 -33.16 7.59
N SER A 95 13.54 -32.00 7.43
CA SER A 95 12.96 -30.71 7.79
C SER A 95 11.95 -30.23 6.73
N LYS A 96 10.89 -29.55 7.19
CA LYS A 96 9.90 -28.91 6.30
C LYS A 96 10.58 -27.77 5.50
N PRO A 97 10.36 -27.66 4.18
CA PRO A 97 10.83 -26.50 3.43
C PRO A 97 10.13 -25.23 3.95
N ARG A 98 10.90 -24.16 4.15
CA ARG A 98 10.34 -22.81 4.31
C ARG A 98 9.81 -22.33 2.95
N PRO A 99 8.73 -21.55 2.89
CA PRO A 99 8.29 -20.93 1.65
C PRO A 99 9.38 -19.98 1.12
N ALA A 100 9.50 -19.88 -0.20
CA ALA A 100 10.40 -18.93 -0.84
C ALA A 100 9.70 -17.57 -0.96
N ASP A 101 10.24 -16.54 -0.30
CA ASP A 101 9.70 -15.19 -0.36
C ASP A 101 9.96 -14.54 -1.73
N SER A 102 8.95 -14.61 -2.60
CA SER A 102 8.88 -13.84 -3.86
C SER A 102 8.07 -12.54 -3.71
N VAL A 103 7.96 -12.03 -2.48
CA VAL A 103 7.30 -10.75 -2.17
C VAL A 103 8.35 -9.65 -2.16
N PHE A 104 8.26 -8.73 -3.12
CA PHE A 104 9.06 -7.50 -3.09
C PHE A 104 8.54 -6.60 -1.96
N SER A 105 9.20 -6.64 -0.81
CA SER A 105 9.02 -5.63 0.23
C SER A 105 9.75 -4.34 -0.15
N HIS A 106 9.31 -3.20 0.40
CA HIS A 106 9.98 -1.91 0.29
C HIS A 106 11.48 -2.06 0.57
N LYS A 107 11.85 -2.69 1.70
CA LYS A 107 13.25 -2.95 2.04
C LYS A 107 13.99 -3.77 0.98
N THR A 108 13.43 -4.88 0.48
CA THR A 108 14.12 -5.67 -0.56
C THR A 108 14.28 -4.98 -1.91
N VAL A 109 13.55 -3.88 -2.17
CA VAL A 109 13.79 -3.00 -3.33
C VAL A 109 15.04 -2.15 -3.12
N PHE A 110 15.28 -1.65 -1.89
CA PHE A 110 16.40 -0.78 -1.56
C PHE A 110 17.66 -1.54 -1.06
N GLU A 111 17.53 -2.72 -0.45
CA GLU A 111 18.66 -3.62 -0.11
C GLU A 111 19.36 -4.14 -1.39
N LYS A 112 18.60 -4.32 -2.48
CA LYS A 112 19.16 -4.58 -3.83
C LYS A 112 19.75 -3.33 -4.50
N TRP A 113 19.54 -2.16 -3.92
CA TRP A 113 20.08 -0.88 -4.38
C TRP A 113 21.37 -0.52 -3.63
N GLU A 114 21.45 -0.77 -2.31
CA GLU A 114 22.69 -0.67 -1.52
C GLU A 114 23.84 -1.49 -2.12
N SER A 115 23.56 -2.65 -2.70
CA SER A 115 24.59 -3.45 -3.39
C SER A 115 25.12 -2.82 -4.69
N LEU A 116 24.61 -1.65 -5.10
CA LEU A 116 24.97 -0.92 -6.30
C LEU A 116 25.19 0.61 -6.10
N GLN A 117 24.99 1.16 -4.89
CA GLN A 117 25.32 2.56 -4.53
C GLN A 117 25.79 2.69 -3.07
N TYR A 118 26.83 3.52 -2.85
CA TYR A 118 27.45 3.82 -1.55
C TYR A 118 27.97 5.27 -1.45
N GLU A 119 27.06 6.17 -1.07
CA GLU A 119 27.20 7.55 -0.53
C GLU A 119 28.08 8.60 -1.25
N GLU A 120 27.44 9.67 -1.74
CA GLU A 120 28.12 10.85 -2.30
C GLU A 120 28.74 11.76 -1.20
N GLN A 121 30.06 11.95 -1.24
CA GLN A 121 30.73 13.10 -0.61
C GLN A 121 31.37 14.03 -1.64
N ARG A 122 31.22 15.35 -1.42
CA ARG A 122 31.49 16.41 -2.41
C ARG A 122 32.74 17.24 -2.05
N PRO A 123 33.84 17.18 -2.81
CA PRO A 123 34.97 18.10 -2.65
C PRO A 123 34.57 19.54 -3.01
N SER A 124 34.94 20.50 -2.16
CA SER A 124 34.57 21.92 -2.28
C SER A 124 35.37 22.72 -3.33
N THR A 125 36.32 22.11 -4.02
CA THR A 125 37.34 22.78 -4.85
C THR A 125 36.98 23.03 -6.32
N LYS A 126 35.81 22.56 -6.81
CA LYS A 126 35.42 22.65 -8.25
C LYS A 126 35.30 24.09 -8.81
N ARG A 127 35.31 25.12 -7.96
CA ARG A 127 35.23 26.54 -8.36
C ARG A 127 36.55 27.16 -8.89
N GLN A 128 37.72 26.62 -8.54
CA GLN A 128 39.01 27.16 -9.04
C GLN A 128 39.49 26.42 -10.29
N LEU A 129 39.52 25.08 -10.25
CA LEU A 129 40.09 24.25 -11.34
C LEU A 129 39.34 24.37 -12.67
N SER A 130 38.05 24.73 -12.66
CA SER A 130 37.24 24.92 -13.87
C SER A 130 37.62 26.19 -14.64
N ALA A 131 38.01 27.27 -13.96
CA ALA A 131 38.42 28.51 -14.60
C ALA A 131 39.74 28.38 -15.36
N GLU A 132 40.73 27.72 -14.74
CA GLU A 132 42.06 27.50 -15.35
C GLU A 132 42.01 26.45 -16.47
N SER A 133 41.24 25.37 -16.30
CA SER A 133 41.08 24.34 -17.34
C SER A 133 40.42 24.88 -18.61
N ALA A 134 39.47 25.82 -18.47
CA ALA A 134 38.76 26.42 -19.59
C ALA A 134 39.60 27.41 -20.43
N ALA A 135 40.87 27.65 -20.05
CA ALA A 135 41.82 28.45 -20.83
C ALA A 135 42.66 27.62 -21.83
N LYS A 136 42.69 26.27 -21.70
CA LYS A 136 43.52 25.38 -22.53
C LYS A 136 42.80 24.74 -23.72
N CYS A 137 41.47 24.83 -23.80
CA CYS A 137 40.71 24.46 -24.99
C CYS A 137 40.56 25.69 -25.92
N VAL A 138 40.55 25.47 -27.23
CA VAL A 138 40.39 26.56 -28.21
C VAL A 138 39.01 27.21 -28.02
N SER A 139 39.00 28.45 -27.55
CA SER A 139 37.77 29.22 -27.42
C SER A 139 37.27 29.68 -28.78
N VAL A 140 36.07 29.23 -29.16
CA VAL A 140 35.34 29.78 -30.31
C VAL A 140 35.03 31.25 -30.00
N ARG A 141 35.80 32.16 -30.62
CA ARG A 141 35.72 33.60 -30.34
C ARG A 141 34.36 34.15 -30.74
N LYS A 142 33.56 34.62 -29.76
CA LYS A 142 32.44 35.55 -30.02
C LYS A 142 32.96 36.75 -30.82
N ARG A 143 32.44 36.95 -32.04
CA ARG A 143 32.61 38.21 -32.78
C ARG A 143 31.57 39.22 -32.29
N SER A 144 31.87 39.93 -31.19
CA SER A 144 31.08 41.06 -30.72
C SER A 144 31.56 42.37 -31.39
N SER A 145 31.03 42.67 -32.57
CA SER A 145 31.22 43.98 -33.22
C SER A 145 30.33 45.03 -32.57
N VAL A 146 30.83 45.70 -31.53
CA VAL A 146 30.18 46.87 -30.93
C VAL A 146 30.73 48.14 -31.56
N THR A 147 29.92 48.79 -32.39
CA THR A 147 30.15 50.16 -32.87
C THR A 147 29.04 51.05 -32.33
N SER A 148 29.39 52.03 -31.51
CA SER A 148 28.42 52.97 -30.96
C SER A 148 27.89 53.92 -32.03
N SER A 149 26.57 54.08 -32.06
CA SER A 149 25.91 55.24 -32.67
C SER A 149 24.60 55.53 -31.92
N ARG A 150 24.04 56.70 -32.17
CA ARG A 150 23.06 57.40 -31.33
C ARG A 150 21.78 57.57 -32.12
N GLU A 151 20.62 57.48 -31.47
CA GLU A 151 19.31 57.85 -32.06
C GLU A 151 19.37 59.33 -32.52
N GLU A 152 18.70 59.79 -33.57
CA GLU A 152 17.28 59.59 -33.90
C GLU A 152 17.02 59.61 -35.46
N PRO A 153 15.83 59.88 -36.08
CA PRO A 153 15.35 59.00 -37.18
C PRO A 153 15.11 59.67 -38.56
N ALA A 154 15.03 58.84 -39.61
CA ALA A 154 14.52 59.23 -40.93
C ALA A 154 13.83 58.06 -41.67
N LYS A 155 12.98 58.38 -42.68
CA LYS A 155 12.18 57.42 -43.48
C LYS A 155 12.77 57.17 -44.90
N PRO A 156 12.32 56.14 -45.65
CA PRO A 156 13.12 55.50 -46.71
C PRO A 156 12.90 56.05 -48.13
N LEU A 157 13.83 55.72 -49.03
CA LEU A 157 13.65 55.56 -50.48
C LEU A 157 14.75 54.62 -51.06
N SER A 158 14.59 54.17 -52.31
CA SER A 158 15.43 53.18 -53.01
C SER A 158 15.68 53.62 -54.48
N PRO A 159 16.23 52.83 -55.43
CA PRO A 159 17.10 51.62 -55.37
C PRO A 159 18.35 51.70 -56.32
N THR A 160 19.40 50.87 -56.10
CA THR A 160 20.29 50.36 -57.20
C THR A 160 21.14 49.15 -56.77
N ASP A 161 21.27 48.18 -57.67
CA ASP A 161 22.24 47.04 -57.70
C ASP A 161 23.37 47.41 -58.72
N PRO A 162 24.57 46.78 -58.86
CA PRO A 162 24.90 45.37 -58.59
C PRO A 162 26.22 45.04 -57.84
N GLY A 163 26.28 43.85 -57.23
CA GLY A 163 27.49 43.37 -56.53
C GLY A 163 27.50 41.89 -56.10
N ARG A 164 27.25 40.95 -57.03
CA ARG A 164 27.03 39.52 -56.71
C ARG A 164 28.32 38.75 -56.34
N GLN A 165 28.49 38.42 -55.06
CA GLN A 165 29.33 37.30 -54.58
C GLN A 165 28.47 36.21 -53.90
N PRO A 166 28.92 34.93 -53.86
CA PRO A 166 28.11 33.84 -53.34
C PRO A 166 27.99 33.88 -51.81
N GLY A 167 26.81 34.25 -51.32
CA GLY A 167 26.47 34.14 -49.90
C GLY A 167 26.39 32.68 -49.45
N LYS A 168 26.66 32.41 -48.16
CA LYS A 168 26.37 31.12 -47.54
C LYS A 168 24.90 30.75 -47.77
N ALA A 169 24.63 29.51 -48.14
CA ALA A 169 23.26 29.00 -48.25
C ALA A 169 22.55 29.14 -46.89
N CYS A 170 21.40 29.80 -46.88
CA CYS A 170 20.55 29.85 -45.69
C CYS A 170 19.90 28.48 -45.51
N LEU A 171 20.12 27.83 -44.36
CA LEU A 171 19.56 26.50 -44.10
C LEU A 171 18.03 26.56 -44.11
N PRO A 172 17.33 25.58 -44.71
CA PRO A 172 15.87 25.59 -44.79
C PRO A 172 15.25 25.35 -43.41
N ILE A 173 14.86 26.45 -42.74
CA ILE A 173 14.00 26.41 -41.55
C ILE A 173 12.59 26.00 -42.02
N SER A 174 12.38 24.70 -42.13
CA SER A 174 11.07 24.12 -42.46
C SER A 174 10.00 24.60 -41.49
N SER A 175 8.90 25.11 -42.03
CA SER A 175 7.77 25.68 -41.28
C SER A 175 7.25 24.69 -40.24
N SER A 176 7.16 25.13 -38.99
CA SER A 176 6.87 24.29 -37.81
C SER A 176 5.56 23.50 -37.89
N SER A 177 4.55 24.02 -38.59
CA SER A 177 3.14 23.59 -38.53
C SER A 177 2.81 22.13 -38.89
N GLN A 178 3.75 21.30 -39.34
CA GLN A 178 3.53 19.86 -39.62
C GLN A 178 4.69 18.94 -39.19
N ARG A 179 5.32 19.18 -38.03
CA ARG A 179 6.37 18.28 -37.50
C ARG A 179 5.79 16.91 -37.12
N LYS A 180 6.19 15.88 -37.87
CA LYS A 180 5.84 14.47 -37.64
C LYS A 180 6.54 13.93 -36.38
N PRO A 181 5.94 13.05 -35.57
CA PRO A 181 6.64 12.44 -34.43
C PRO A 181 7.72 11.43 -34.87
N ARG A 182 8.68 11.11 -33.99
CA ARG A 182 9.75 10.11 -34.19
C ARG A 182 9.24 8.79 -34.77
N ARG A 183 8.05 8.34 -34.34
CA ARG A 183 7.40 7.09 -34.80
C ARG A 183 7.01 7.06 -36.28
N GLN A 184 7.07 8.19 -37.00
CA GLN A 184 6.90 8.23 -38.47
C GLN A 184 8.23 8.14 -39.23
N LEU A 185 9.39 8.26 -38.56
CA LEU A 185 10.70 7.99 -39.17
C LEU A 185 10.97 6.49 -39.25
N PHE A 186 10.58 5.75 -38.20
CA PHE A 186 10.63 4.29 -38.08
C PHE A 186 9.58 3.81 -37.06
N SER A 187 9.02 2.61 -37.27
CA SER A 187 7.91 2.06 -36.46
C SER A 187 8.37 1.53 -35.09
N SER A 188 9.55 0.90 -35.04
CA SER A 188 10.24 0.48 -33.81
C SER A 188 11.74 0.43 -34.07
N THR A 189 12.55 0.39 -33.01
CA THR A 189 14.02 0.32 -33.12
C THR A 189 14.50 -1.00 -33.73
N GLY A 190 13.71 -2.07 -33.59
CA GLY A 190 14.02 -3.40 -34.14
C GLY A 190 14.19 -3.47 -35.65
N VAL A 191 13.71 -2.46 -36.42
CA VAL A 191 14.00 -2.37 -37.86
C VAL A 191 15.50 -2.23 -38.15
N PHE A 192 16.25 -1.65 -37.21
CA PHE A 192 17.68 -1.41 -37.35
C PHE A 192 18.56 -2.58 -36.92
N HIS A 193 18.00 -3.69 -36.41
CA HIS A 193 18.78 -4.78 -35.80
C HIS A 193 19.99 -5.24 -36.63
N LYS A 194 19.84 -5.36 -37.96
CA LYS A 194 20.96 -5.70 -38.87
C LYS A 194 22.07 -4.65 -38.86
N VAL A 195 21.70 -3.37 -38.95
CA VAL A 195 22.62 -2.22 -38.95
C VAL A 195 23.32 -2.12 -37.60
N ASP A 196 22.57 -2.25 -36.50
CA ASP A 196 23.10 -2.22 -35.13
C ASP A 196 24.14 -3.34 -34.93
N THR A 197 23.82 -4.58 -35.34
CA THR A 197 24.76 -5.71 -35.24
C THR A 197 26.01 -5.49 -36.08
N LEU A 198 25.90 -5.00 -37.32
CA LEU A 198 27.05 -4.72 -38.19
C LEU A 198 27.94 -3.59 -37.64
N ALA A 199 27.36 -2.50 -37.13
CA ALA A 199 28.11 -1.40 -36.53
C ALA A 199 28.88 -1.85 -35.27
N ILE A 200 28.27 -2.72 -34.46
CA ILE A 200 28.91 -3.28 -33.25
C ILE A 200 30.03 -4.27 -33.61
N SER A 201 29.84 -5.14 -34.62
CA SER A 201 30.88 -6.10 -35.03
C SER A 201 32.05 -5.40 -35.72
N ALA A 202 31.77 -4.52 -36.69
CA ALA A 202 32.79 -3.78 -37.41
C ALA A 202 33.58 -2.84 -36.48
N GLY A 203 32.95 -2.24 -35.46
CA GLY A 203 33.66 -1.41 -34.49
C GLY A 203 34.73 -2.16 -33.70
N ARG A 204 34.50 -3.45 -33.40
CA ARG A 204 35.51 -4.33 -32.79
C ARG A 204 36.63 -4.65 -33.78
N GLU A 205 36.27 -5.13 -34.96
CA GLU A 205 37.23 -5.53 -36.01
C GLU A 205 38.16 -4.37 -36.41
N LEU A 206 37.62 -3.17 -36.64
CA LEU A 206 38.38 -1.96 -36.97
C LEU A 206 39.35 -1.56 -35.84
N LYS A 207 38.95 -1.75 -34.58
CA LYS A 207 39.81 -1.49 -33.41
C LYS A 207 40.95 -2.51 -33.30
N GLU A 208 40.68 -3.78 -33.60
CA GLU A 208 41.68 -4.84 -33.67
C GLU A 208 42.66 -4.64 -34.86
N GLN A 209 42.18 -4.09 -35.97
CA GLN A 209 42.99 -3.68 -37.13
C GLN A 209 43.74 -2.33 -36.95
N GLY A 210 43.54 -1.63 -35.81
CA GLY A 210 44.20 -0.34 -35.53
C GLY A 210 43.67 0.85 -36.34
N VAL A 211 42.45 0.77 -36.87
CA VAL A 211 41.82 1.84 -37.66
C VAL A 211 41.16 2.85 -36.73
N PHE A 212 41.75 4.04 -36.61
CA PHE A 212 41.28 5.10 -35.72
C PHE A 212 40.79 6.39 -36.42
N SER A 213 40.71 6.39 -37.76
CA SER A 213 40.16 7.50 -38.54
C SER A 213 38.63 7.45 -38.56
N ALA A 214 37.98 8.55 -38.18
CA ALA A 214 36.52 8.68 -38.20
C ALA A 214 35.95 8.39 -39.61
N GLN A 215 36.64 8.84 -40.65
CA GLN A 215 36.23 8.70 -42.05
C GLN A 215 36.28 7.23 -42.51
N SER A 216 37.38 6.53 -42.23
CA SER A 216 37.53 5.10 -42.55
C SER A 216 36.51 4.24 -41.80
N ILE A 217 36.27 4.54 -40.52
CA ILE A 217 35.26 3.86 -39.71
C ILE A 217 33.86 4.11 -40.29
N ALA A 218 33.51 5.36 -40.61
CA ALA A 218 32.19 5.73 -41.14
C ALA A 218 31.88 4.98 -42.46
N ARG A 219 32.85 4.88 -43.38
CA ARG A 219 32.71 4.12 -44.64
C ARG A 219 32.44 2.63 -44.39
N ALA A 220 33.16 2.02 -43.44
CA ALA A 220 33.03 0.60 -43.13
C ALA A 220 31.68 0.28 -42.45
N ILE A 221 31.30 1.01 -41.39
CA ILE A 221 30.05 0.73 -40.65
C ILE A 221 28.78 1.04 -41.46
N THR A 222 28.88 1.90 -42.48
CA THR A 222 27.73 2.25 -43.34
C THR A 222 27.64 1.44 -44.64
N GLN A 223 28.59 0.53 -44.93
CA GLN A 223 28.68 -0.18 -46.21
C GLN A 223 27.41 -0.99 -46.58
N GLY A 224 26.63 -1.43 -45.59
CA GLY A 224 25.37 -2.16 -45.78
C GLY A 224 24.08 -1.33 -45.61
N ALA A 225 24.17 -0.02 -45.37
CA ALA A 225 23.03 0.84 -45.09
C ALA A 225 22.35 1.32 -46.39
N ILE A 226 21.04 1.10 -46.53
CA ILE A 226 20.31 1.41 -47.78
C ILE A 226 19.71 2.84 -47.81
N ASN A 227 19.88 3.65 -46.76
CA ASN A 227 19.42 5.04 -46.70
C ASN A 227 20.12 5.85 -45.58
N GLU A 228 19.98 7.18 -45.62
CA GLU A 228 20.60 8.11 -44.66
C GLU A 228 20.23 7.86 -43.18
N LEU A 229 19.01 7.35 -42.91
CA LEU A 229 18.58 7.02 -41.55
C LEU A 229 19.33 5.81 -40.99
N GLU A 230 19.62 4.82 -41.84
CA GLU A 230 20.45 3.66 -41.48
C GLU A 230 21.94 4.02 -41.39
N LYS A 231 22.46 4.88 -42.27
CA LYS A 231 23.83 5.40 -42.15
C LYS A 231 24.04 6.10 -40.80
N LEU A 232 23.13 7.01 -40.47
CA LEU A 232 23.12 7.72 -39.19
C LEU A 232 23.02 6.76 -38.00
N ARG A 233 22.16 5.74 -38.11
CA ARG A 233 22.00 4.72 -37.07
C ARG A 233 23.30 3.96 -36.83
N ALA A 234 23.99 3.52 -37.89
CA ALA A 234 25.28 2.85 -37.76
C ALA A 234 26.31 3.72 -37.03
N ILE A 235 26.41 5.00 -37.39
CA ILE A 235 27.31 5.98 -36.75
C ILE A 235 26.98 6.16 -35.26
N TRP A 236 25.71 6.38 -34.91
CA TRP A 236 25.29 6.60 -33.52
C TRP A 236 25.47 5.33 -32.66
N VAL A 237 25.13 4.14 -33.18
CA VAL A 237 25.36 2.87 -32.47
C VAL A 237 26.85 2.60 -32.31
N TRP A 238 27.67 2.86 -33.34
CA TRP A 238 29.12 2.72 -33.23
C TRP A 238 29.68 3.61 -32.11
N LEU A 239 29.29 4.88 -32.05
CA LEU A 239 29.69 5.80 -30.98
C LEU A 239 29.30 5.27 -29.60
N CYS A 240 28.03 4.90 -29.41
CA CYS A 240 27.49 4.43 -28.13
C CYS A 240 28.13 3.13 -27.62
N HIS A 241 28.68 2.30 -28.53
CA HIS A 241 29.32 1.04 -28.18
C HIS A 241 30.85 1.10 -28.09
N ASN A 242 31.52 2.02 -28.80
CA ASN A 242 32.99 2.06 -28.88
C ASN A 242 33.64 3.21 -28.10
N ILE A 243 32.89 4.25 -27.74
CA ILE A 243 33.38 5.38 -26.93
C ILE A 243 32.71 5.37 -25.55
N GLU A 244 33.49 5.55 -24.50
CA GLU A 244 33.05 5.63 -23.10
C GLU A 244 33.25 7.06 -22.54
N TYR A 245 32.55 7.43 -21.47
CA TYR A 245 32.68 8.80 -20.95
C TYR A 245 33.98 9.00 -20.17
N ASP A 246 34.83 9.93 -20.62
CA ASP A 246 36.07 10.33 -19.96
C ASP A 246 35.77 11.18 -18.71
N LEU A 247 35.35 10.50 -17.64
CA LEU A 247 34.98 11.13 -16.39
C LEU A 247 36.18 11.75 -15.66
N GLU A 248 37.36 11.12 -15.75
CA GLU A 248 38.59 11.68 -15.18
C GLU A 248 38.95 13.00 -15.86
N GLY A 249 38.92 13.05 -17.20
CA GLY A 249 39.12 14.27 -17.97
C GLY A 249 38.06 15.32 -17.66
N TYR A 250 36.78 14.94 -17.60
CA TYR A 250 35.68 15.84 -17.21
C TYR A 250 35.90 16.46 -15.81
N LEU A 251 36.33 15.66 -14.83
CA LEU A 251 36.62 16.10 -13.46
C LEU A 251 37.94 16.88 -13.33
N GLY A 252 38.80 16.87 -14.36
CA GLY A 252 40.12 17.50 -14.34
C GLY A 252 41.19 16.70 -13.58
N LEU A 253 40.97 15.39 -13.42
CA LEU A 253 41.93 14.45 -12.81
C LEU A 253 42.98 13.99 -13.82
N SER A 254 42.66 14.04 -15.12
CA SER A 254 43.56 13.72 -16.23
C SER A 254 43.39 14.75 -17.37
N PRO A 255 44.32 14.81 -18.34
CA PRO A 255 44.18 15.66 -19.52
C PRO A 255 42.98 15.21 -20.37
N LYS A 256 42.05 16.14 -20.65
CA LYS A 256 40.87 15.87 -21.49
C LYS A 256 41.29 15.42 -22.88
N LEU A 257 40.71 14.31 -23.34
CA LEU A 257 40.81 13.84 -24.72
C LEU A 257 39.86 14.65 -25.59
N CYS A 258 40.41 15.40 -26.55
CA CYS A 258 39.69 16.44 -27.29
C CYS A 258 39.68 16.27 -28.82
N THR A 259 40.65 15.57 -29.41
CA THR A 259 40.62 15.32 -30.87
C THR A 259 39.85 14.04 -31.21
N PRO A 260 39.15 13.99 -32.37
CA PRO A 260 38.43 12.78 -32.81
C PRO A 260 39.31 11.52 -32.80
N GLU A 261 40.52 11.59 -33.36
CA GLU A 261 41.44 10.45 -33.47
C GLU A 261 41.95 9.97 -32.10
N GLU A 262 42.22 10.87 -31.15
CA GLU A 262 42.59 10.49 -29.78
C GLU A 262 41.44 9.81 -29.04
N VAL A 263 40.23 10.37 -29.13
CA VAL A 263 39.01 9.83 -28.48
C VAL A 263 38.66 8.45 -29.05
N ILE A 264 38.73 8.28 -30.38
CA ILE A 264 38.54 6.98 -31.06
C ILE A 264 39.61 5.98 -30.62
N LYS A 265 40.89 6.37 -30.63
CA LYS A 265 42.02 5.49 -30.28
C LYS A 265 42.01 5.05 -28.82
N GLN A 266 41.66 5.96 -27.90
CA GLN A 266 41.52 5.66 -26.47
C GLN A 266 40.21 4.96 -26.14
N GLY A 267 39.20 5.03 -27.02
CA GLY A 267 37.84 4.55 -26.76
C GLY A 267 37.11 5.32 -25.66
N ARG A 268 37.51 6.57 -25.36
CA ARG A 268 36.85 7.40 -24.35
C ARG A 268 37.01 8.90 -24.62
N GLY A 269 36.00 9.69 -24.26
CA GLY A 269 36.01 11.15 -24.41
C GLY A 269 34.87 11.83 -23.65
N VAL A 270 34.90 13.17 -23.62
CA VAL A 270 33.80 13.99 -23.08
C VAL A 270 32.75 14.28 -24.17
N CYS A 271 31.63 14.93 -23.81
CA CYS A 271 30.50 15.18 -24.71
C CYS A 271 30.90 15.80 -26.07
N SER A 272 31.78 16.81 -26.09
CA SER A 272 32.29 17.40 -27.34
C SER A 272 33.04 16.41 -28.23
N GLY A 273 33.71 15.41 -27.65
CA GLY A 273 34.37 14.34 -28.39
C GLY A 273 33.35 13.45 -29.13
N PHE A 274 32.26 13.06 -28.45
CA PHE A 274 31.16 12.33 -29.07
C PHE A 274 30.53 13.14 -30.22
N SER A 275 30.22 14.43 -29.99
CA SER A 275 29.53 15.25 -30.98
C SER A 275 30.38 15.63 -32.19
N SER A 276 31.68 15.88 -31.99
CA SER A 276 32.61 16.17 -33.08
C SER A 276 32.92 14.93 -33.93
N ILE A 277 33.08 13.74 -33.34
CA ILE A 277 33.21 12.50 -34.12
C ILE A 277 31.92 12.25 -34.92
N CYS A 278 30.74 12.44 -34.32
CA CYS A 278 29.46 12.27 -35.03
C CYS A 278 29.35 13.21 -36.24
N LEU A 279 29.75 14.47 -36.09
CA LEU A 279 29.81 15.47 -37.16
C LEU A 279 30.72 15.04 -38.32
N GLU A 280 31.92 14.54 -38.02
CA GLU A 280 32.86 14.07 -39.04
C GLU A 280 32.40 12.80 -39.76
N MET A 281 31.89 11.81 -39.01
CA MET A 281 31.36 10.58 -39.58
C MET A 281 30.13 10.85 -40.47
N CYS A 282 29.23 11.75 -40.06
CA CYS A 282 28.08 12.15 -40.86
C CYS A 282 28.51 12.86 -42.15
N ARG A 283 29.47 13.80 -42.05
CA ARG A 283 30.05 14.53 -43.19
C ARG A 283 30.65 13.59 -44.24
N GLU A 284 31.36 12.55 -43.80
CA GLU A 284 31.98 11.57 -44.71
C GLU A 284 30.93 10.78 -45.52
N VAL A 285 29.80 10.41 -44.91
CA VAL A 285 28.79 9.55 -45.57
C VAL A 285 27.64 10.34 -46.24
N GLY A 286 27.70 11.68 -46.21
CA GLY A 286 26.74 12.58 -46.87
C GLY A 286 25.55 13.03 -46.02
N VAL A 287 25.50 12.68 -44.73
CA VAL A 287 24.44 13.13 -43.80
C VAL A 287 24.78 14.54 -43.30
N GLN A 288 23.87 15.50 -43.47
CA GLN A 288 24.06 16.83 -42.89
C GLN A 288 23.91 16.74 -41.36
N CYS A 289 24.91 17.26 -40.65
CA CYS A 289 24.99 17.28 -39.20
C CYS A 289 25.57 18.62 -38.78
N GLU A 290 25.09 19.16 -37.66
CA GLU A 290 25.71 20.30 -36.96
C GLU A 290 25.95 19.91 -35.49
N GLU A 291 26.95 20.52 -34.87
CA GLU A 291 27.21 20.40 -33.42
C GLU A 291 26.48 21.53 -32.69
N VAL A 292 25.80 21.18 -31.59
CA VAL A 292 24.99 22.11 -30.79
C VAL A 292 25.48 22.11 -29.35
N SER A 293 25.84 23.30 -28.87
CA SER A 293 26.19 23.55 -27.46
C SER A 293 24.98 24.08 -26.69
N GLY A 294 24.96 23.81 -25.38
CA GLY A 294 23.96 24.36 -24.48
C GLY A 294 24.12 23.87 -23.04
N TYR A 295 23.03 23.96 -22.30
CA TYR A 295 22.94 23.53 -20.90
C TYR A 295 22.21 22.20 -20.79
N SER A 296 22.64 21.39 -19.82
CA SER A 296 22.01 20.12 -19.51
C SER A 296 21.43 20.07 -18.10
N LYS A 297 20.50 19.13 -17.89
CA LYS A 297 20.13 18.64 -16.56
C LYS A 297 20.86 17.35 -16.19
N GLY A 298 22.13 17.26 -16.59
CA GLY A 298 22.99 16.10 -16.41
C GLY A 298 23.92 16.21 -15.21
N ILE A 299 25.16 15.75 -15.39
CA ILE A 299 26.18 15.64 -14.33
C ILE A 299 26.48 17.01 -13.70
N GLY A 300 26.13 17.17 -12.42
CA GLY A 300 26.35 18.41 -11.68
C GLY A 300 25.28 19.49 -11.90
N HIS A 301 24.17 19.18 -12.56
CA HIS A 301 22.96 19.98 -12.45
C HIS A 301 22.41 19.91 -11.02
N SER A 302 21.90 21.03 -10.52
CA SER A 302 21.07 21.08 -9.32
C SER A 302 19.81 21.88 -9.66
N PRO A 303 18.61 21.47 -9.21
CA PRO A 303 17.40 22.23 -9.48
C PRO A 303 17.51 23.67 -8.94
N GLY A 304 16.76 24.60 -9.53
CA GLY A 304 16.84 26.03 -9.20
C GLY A 304 18.15 26.74 -9.60
N ARG A 305 19.19 26.05 -10.09
CA ARG A 305 20.43 26.66 -10.61
C ARG A 305 20.10 27.63 -11.75
N LYS A 306 20.47 28.90 -11.58
CA LYS A 306 20.40 29.92 -12.64
C LYS A 306 21.57 29.74 -13.61
N LEU A 307 21.25 29.41 -14.86
CA LEU A 307 22.20 28.99 -15.89
C LEU A 307 22.71 30.17 -16.73
N ALA A 308 21.99 31.29 -16.76
CA ALA A 308 22.29 32.46 -17.61
C ALA A 308 23.65 33.15 -17.34
N GLN A 309 24.35 32.79 -16.26
CA GLN A 309 25.69 33.31 -15.91
C GLN A 309 26.81 32.27 -16.10
N ASP A 310 26.45 31.01 -16.30
CA ASP A 310 27.39 29.91 -16.53
C ASP A 310 27.78 29.81 -18.02
N ARG A 311 28.76 28.96 -18.32
CA ARG A 311 28.99 28.50 -19.69
C ARG A 311 28.16 27.25 -19.96
N SER A 312 27.79 27.04 -21.22
CA SER A 312 27.24 25.81 -21.77
C SER A 312 28.01 24.60 -21.22
N ASP A 313 27.32 23.65 -20.58
CA ASP A 313 27.93 22.50 -19.90
C ASP A 313 27.79 21.17 -20.66
N HIS A 314 27.15 21.18 -21.83
CA HIS A 314 26.97 19.99 -22.67
C HIS A 314 26.95 20.31 -24.18
N SER A 315 27.24 19.30 -24.99
CA SER A 315 27.28 19.36 -26.46
C SER A 315 26.70 18.09 -27.07
N TRP A 316 25.89 18.23 -28.11
CA TRP A 316 25.19 17.16 -28.83
C TRP A 316 25.07 17.50 -30.33
N ASN A 317 24.29 16.74 -31.11
CA ASN A 317 24.13 16.96 -32.54
C ASN A 317 22.68 17.21 -32.96
N VAL A 318 22.53 17.93 -34.07
CA VAL A 318 21.31 17.95 -34.89
C VAL A 318 21.62 17.46 -36.29
N VAL A 319 20.73 16.67 -36.87
CA VAL A 319 20.97 15.94 -38.12
C VAL A 319 19.78 16.05 -39.08
N TRP A 320 20.04 16.20 -40.37
CA TRP A 320 19.01 16.28 -41.42
C TRP A 320 18.73 14.89 -42.01
N VAL A 321 17.57 14.32 -41.70
CA VAL A 321 17.16 12.99 -42.17
C VAL A 321 15.66 12.97 -42.50
N LYS A 322 15.31 12.49 -43.70
CA LYS A 322 13.92 12.49 -44.22
C LYS A 322 13.28 13.90 -44.17
N ASP A 323 13.99 14.86 -44.76
CA ASP A 323 13.55 16.25 -45.02
C ASP A 323 13.22 17.08 -43.77
N ARG A 324 13.95 16.83 -42.68
CA ARG A 324 13.83 17.55 -41.41
C ARG A 324 15.09 17.42 -40.56
N TRP A 325 15.26 18.37 -39.64
CA TRP A 325 16.15 18.23 -38.49
C TRP A 325 15.57 17.26 -37.43
N GLY A 326 16.45 16.51 -36.77
CA GLY A 326 16.19 15.72 -35.56
C GLY A 326 17.33 15.86 -34.56
N LEU A 327 17.05 15.60 -33.28
CA LEU A 327 17.99 15.74 -32.16
C LEU A 327 18.68 14.41 -31.83
N LEU A 328 19.98 14.45 -31.55
CA LEU A 328 20.82 13.27 -31.40
C LEU A 328 21.87 13.50 -30.30
N ASP A 329 21.92 12.60 -29.32
CA ASP A 329 23.00 12.57 -28.33
C ASP A 329 23.60 11.15 -28.26
N ALA A 330 24.86 11.02 -28.66
CA ALA A 330 25.63 9.77 -28.57
C ALA A 330 26.34 9.61 -27.20
N CYS A 331 26.58 10.70 -26.49
CA CYS A 331 27.20 10.70 -25.17
C CYS A 331 26.24 10.14 -24.11
N TRP A 332 25.00 10.64 -24.06
CA TRP A 332 23.96 10.13 -23.15
C TRP A 332 23.34 8.83 -23.71
N GLY A 333 23.43 8.60 -25.02
CA GLY A 333 23.11 7.32 -25.66
C GLY A 333 24.05 6.16 -25.28
N ALA A 334 25.31 6.45 -24.94
CA ALA A 334 26.30 5.44 -24.55
C ALA A 334 26.11 4.90 -23.12
N GLY A 335 25.65 5.75 -22.20
CA GLY A 335 25.49 5.38 -20.79
C GLY A 335 25.36 6.55 -19.83
N THR A 336 25.48 6.23 -18.54
CA THR A 336 25.25 7.15 -17.42
C THR A 336 26.44 7.16 -16.48
N VAL A 337 26.83 8.33 -15.95
CA VAL A 337 27.85 8.41 -14.91
C VAL A 337 27.23 8.18 -13.52
N ASN A 338 27.86 7.31 -12.73
CA ASN A 338 27.67 7.25 -11.29
C ASN A 338 28.75 8.15 -10.64
N MET A 339 28.33 9.32 -10.12
CA MET A 339 29.22 10.35 -9.57
C MET A 339 29.86 10.00 -8.23
N GLU A 340 29.21 9.09 -7.51
CA GLU A 340 29.54 8.58 -6.18
C GLU A 340 30.77 7.67 -6.23
N THR A 341 30.66 6.55 -6.96
CA THR A 341 31.77 5.65 -7.32
C THR A 341 32.77 6.28 -8.29
N LYS A 342 32.41 7.40 -8.93
CA LYS A 342 33.15 8.07 -10.02
C LYS A 342 33.43 7.11 -11.19
N THR A 343 32.40 6.42 -11.65
CA THR A 343 32.47 5.49 -12.78
C THR A 343 31.51 5.85 -13.92
N PHE A 344 31.88 5.50 -15.15
CA PHE A 344 30.95 5.46 -16.27
C PHE A 344 30.25 4.10 -16.32
N VAL A 345 28.93 4.10 -16.21
CA VAL A 345 28.09 2.90 -16.33
C VAL A 345 27.53 2.85 -17.75
N LYS A 346 28.20 2.05 -18.60
CA LYS A 346 27.80 1.83 -20.00
C LYS A 346 26.39 1.25 -20.06
N ARG A 347 25.48 1.99 -20.68
CA ARG A 347 24.03 1.72 -20.67
C ARG A 347 23.39 2.33 -21.91
N PHE A 348 23.42 1.57 -23.01
CA PHE A 348 22.83 1.96 -24.28
C PHE A 348 21.37 2.41 -24.11
N ASP A 349 21.07 3.65 -24.51
CA ASP A 349 19.75 4.26 -24.35
C ASP A 349 19.25 4.89 -25.66
N ASP A 350 18.38 4.14 -26.34
CA ASP A 350 17.76 4.53 -27.62
C ASP A 350 16.85 5.78 -27.51
N PHE A 351 16.52 6.26 -26.31
CA PHE A 351 15.80 7.52 -26.15
C PHE A 351 16.51 8.69 -26.86
N TYR A 352 17.85 8.72 -26.84
CA TYR A 352 18.68 9.79 -27.41
C TYR A 352 18.93 9.68 -28.92
N PHE A 353 18.36 8.68 -29.60
CA PHE A 353 18.40 8.56 -31.07
C PHE A 353 17.17 9.20 -31.72
N LEU A 354 17.32 10.38 -32.32
CA LEU A 354 16.24 11.11 -33.01
C LEU A 354 15.03 11.40 -32.09
N THR A 355 15.31 11.85 -30.87
CA THR A 355 14.32 12.20 -29.84
C THR A 355 13.32 13.25 -30.34
N ASP A 356 12.05 13.14 -29.94
CA ASP A 356 11.08 14.20 -30.25
C ASP A 356 11.41 15.48 -29.43
N PRO A 357 11.42 16.68 -30.06
CA PRO A 357 11.90 17.91 -29.40
C PRO A 357 11.19 18.27 -28.10
N SER A 358 9.89 17.97 -28.00
CA SER A 358 9.06 18.20 -26.80
C SER A 358 9.45 17.34 -25.60
N GLU A 359 10.19 16.25 -25.82
CA GLU A 359 10.77 15.40 -24.76
C GLU A 359 12.20 15.86 -24.45
N PHE A 360 13.04 15.99 -25.49
CA PHE A 360 14.47 16.35 -25.38
C PHE A 360 14.72 17.69 -24.65
N ILE A 361 13.88 18.70 -24.92
CA ILE A 361 13.97 20.04 -24.30
C ILE A 361 13.84 20.03 -22.77
N ASN A 362 13.35 18.95 -22.14
CA ASN A 362 13.22 18.88 -20.68
C ASN A 362 14.58 18.68 -19.99
N SER A 363 15.58 18.15 -20.71
CA SER A 363 16.93 17.88 -20.21
C SER A 363 18.05 18.63 -20.97
N HIS A 364 17.80 19.11 -22.19
CA HIS A 364 18.79 19.80 -23.03
C HIS A 364 18.25 21.16 -23.52
N PHE A 365 18.93 22.26 -23.20
CA PHE A 365 18.58 23.60 -23.66
C PHE A 365 19.72 24.20 -24.49
N PRO A 366 19.57 24.38 -25.82
CA PRO A 366 20.62 24.90 -26.69
C PRO A 366 20.86 26.40 -26.47
N ASP A 367 22.10 26.84 -26.72
CA ASP A 367 22.47 28.25 -26.73
C ASP A 367 21.74 29.05 -27.82
N GLU A 368 21.45 28.40 -28.95
CA GLU A 368 20.70 28.99 -30.07
C GLU A 368 19.26 28.49 -30.12
N GLN A 369 18.31 29.41 -29.91
CA GLN A 369 16.88 29.12 -29.75
C GLN A 369 16.25 28.27 -30.87
N HIS A 370 16.76 28.38 -32.11
CA HIS A 370 16.22 27.63 -33.25
C HIS A 370 16.52 26.12 -33.17
N TRP A 371 17.60 25.72 -32.48
CA TRP A 371 17.92 24.30 -32.23
C TRP A 371 17.05 23.65 -31.14
N GLN A 372 16.16 24.39 -30.47
CA GLN A 372 15.13 23.76 -29.62
C GLN A 372 14.19 22.87 -30.45
N LEU A 373 14.06 23.13 -31.76
CA LEU A 373 13.19 22.40 -32.70
C LEU A 373 11.70 22.29 -32.27
N LEU A 374 11.25 23.13 -31.34
CA LEU A 374 9.86 23.30 -30.93
C LEU A 374 9.12 24.27 -31.87
N ASP A 375 7.80 24.07 -32.00
CA ASP A 375 6.92 25.00 -32.72
C ASP A 375 6.73 26.31 -31.95
N THR A 376 6.70 26.21 -30.61
CA THR A 376 6.77 27.34 -29.67
C THR A 376 7.97 27.13 -28.73
N PRO A 377 9.12 27.76 -29.00
CA PRO A 377 10.29 27.69 -28.13
C PRO A 377 10.02 28.14 -26.69
N ILE A 378 10.78 27.61 -25.72
CA ILE A 378 10.70 27.99 -24.31
C ILE A 378 11.86 28.92 -23.92
N SER A 379 11.64 29.75 -22.88
CA SER A 379 12.70 30.53 -22.25
C SER A 379 13.62 29.66 -21.39
N LEU A 380 14.85 30.13 -21.15
CA LEU A 380 15.79 29.48 -20.24
C LEU A 380 15.20 29.37 -18.82
N GLU A 381 14.47 30.38 -18.36
CA GLU A 381 13.76 30.34 -17.07
C GLU A 381 12.71 29.22 -17.02
N LYS A 382 11.93 29.01 -18.10
CA LYS A 382 10.96 27.89 -18.16
C LYS A 382 11.67 26.53 -18.20
N PHE A 383 12.89 26.46 -18.70
CA PHE A 383 13.74 25.27 -18.60
C PHE A 383 14.24 25.06 -17.17
N GLU A 384 14.80 26.09 -16.52
CA GLU A 384 15.28 26.08 -15.12
C GLU A 384 14.17 25.67 -14.14
N LEU A 385 12.95 26.19 -14.32
CA LEU A 385 11.79 25.89 -13.48
C LEU A 385 11.20 24.49 -13.74
N GLY A 386 11.56 23.82 -14.83
CA GLY A 386 11.01 22.50 -15.18
C GLY A 386 11.61 21.37 -14.34
N PRO A 387 10.82 20.37 -13.89
CA PRO A 387 11.33 19.22 -13.13
C PRO A 387 12.27 18.33 -13.96
N LEU A 388 13.18 17.62 -13.28
CA LEU A 388 14.11 16.68 -13.91
C LEU A 388 13.38 15.38 -14.25
N LYS A 389 13.31 15.03 -15.55
CA LYS A 389 12.72 13.80 -16.06
C LYS A 389 13.80 13.02 -16.83
N THR A 390 13.97 11.73 -16.53
CA THR A 390 14.96 10.88 -17.24
C THR A 390 14.38 10.31 -18.54
N SER A 391 15.23 9.74 -19.40
CA SER A 391 14.81 8.94 -20.56
C SER A 391 13.81 7.82 -20.23
N ALA A 392 13.92 7.24 -19.02
CA ALA A 392 13.01 6.19 -18.54
C ALA A 392 11.56 6.71 -18.36
N PHE A 393 11.38 8.00 -18.06
CA PHE A 393 10.08 8.65 -17.95
C PHE A 393 9.27 8.52 -19.25
N TYR A 394 9.87 8.96 -20.36
CA TYR A 394 9.27 8.91 -21.70
C TYR A 394 9.19 7.48 -22.25
N THR A 395 10.21 6.65 -21.99
CA THR A 395 10.24 5.24 -22.43
C THR A 395 9.11 4.41 -21.81
N LEU A 396 8.79 4.64 -20.53
CA LEU A 396 7.61 4.04 -19.87
C LEU A 396 6.30 4.72 -20.30
N GLY A 397 6.38 5.90 -20.91
CA GLY A 397 5.25 6.69 -21.38
C GLY A 397 4.47 7.29 -20.22
N LEU A 398 5.19 7.97 -19.32
CA LEU A 398 4.67 8.76 -18.21
C LEU A 398 4.31 10.20 -18.65
N THR A 399 3.43 10.86 -17.90
CA THR A 399 3.17 12.29 -18.00
C THR A 399 2.92 12.86 -16.60
N LEU A 400 3.67 13.89 -16.23
CA LEU A 400 3.55 14.54 -14.91
C LEU A 400 2.39 15.54 -14.99
N GLN A 401 1.37 15.34 -14.17
CA GLN A 401 0.23 16.26 -14.07
C GLN A 401 0.52 17.37 -13.06
N GLN A 402 0.99 16.99 -11.87
CA GLN A 402 1.38 17.90 -10.79
C GLN A 402 2.60 17.33 -10.04
N PRO A 403 3.56 18.19 -9.63
CA PRO A 403 3.67 19.62 -9.91
C PRO A 403 4.01 19.90 -11.38
N THR A 404 3.83 21.15 -11.81
CA THR A 404 4.29 21.63 -13.14
C THR A 404 5.72 22.17 -13.13
N GLN A 405 6.28 22.41 -11.93
CA GLN A 405 7.63 22.93 -11.69
C GLN A 405 8.50 21.93 -10.92
N TYR A 406 9.79 22.21 -10.79
CA TYR A 406 10.74 21.36 -10.04
C TYR A 406 10.52 21.38 -8.52
N LYS A 407 10.09 22.52 -7.96
CA LYS A 407 9.86 22.71 -6.52
C LYS A 407 8.37 22.62 -6.20
N ILE A 408 8.08 21.99 -5.07
CA ILE A 408 6.80 21.97 -4.37
C ILE A 408 7.03 22.61 -3.00
N THR A 409 6.05 23.35 -2.50
CA THR A 409 5.98 23.77 -1.09
C THR A 409 4.74 23.12 -0.50
N THR A 410 4.82 22.54 0.70
CA THR A 410 3.66 21.87 1.34
C THR A 410 2.57 22.89 1.72
N GLU A 411 1.32 22.52 1.50
CA GLU A 411 0.14 23.22 2.03
C GLU A 411 -0.33 22.47 3.29
N ASP A 412 -0.45 23.16 4.43
CA ASP A 412 -0.74 22.59 5.76
C ASP A 412 0.12 21.36 6.16
N GLY A 413 1.34 21.27 5.62
CA GLY A 413 2.29 20.18 5.86
C GLY A 413 2.04 18.92 5.01
N GLU A 414 1.19 18.99 3.98
CA GLU A 414 0.97 17.95 2.98
C GLU A 414 1.35 18.43 1.57
N ALA A 415 1.76 17.52 0.70
CA ALA A 415 2.00 17.79 -0.73
C ALA A 415 1.54 16.60 -1.58
N THR A 416 1.11 16.84 -2.82
CA THR A 416 0.68 15.76 -3.74
C THR A 416 1.45 15.80 -5.06
N VAL A 417 1.84 14.63 -5.54
CA VAL A 417 2.49 14.41 -6.84
C VAL A 417 1.70 13.40 -7.65
N SER A 418 1.28 13.78 -8.86
CA SER A 418 0.39 12.99 -9.72
C SER A 418 1.02 12.77 -11.08
N VAL A 419 1.20 11.50 -11.45
CA VAL A 419 1.84 11.08 -12.71
C VAL A 419 0.94 10.07 -13.42
N THR A 420 0.46 10.40 -14.62
CA THR A 420 -0.25 9.46 -15.48
C THR A 420 0.71 8.57 -16.27
N SER A 421 0.24 7.39 -16.68
CA SER A 421 0.95 6.42 -17.49
C SER A 421 0.10 5.88 -18.63
N SER A 422 0.71 5.76 -19.81
CA SER A 422 0.09 5.17 -21.02
C SER A 422 -0.14 3.65 -20.95
N ARG A 423 0.30 3.00 -19.86
CA ARG A 423 0.20 1.56 -19.60
C ARG A 423 0.27 1.29 -18.08
N PRO A 424 -0.12 0.09 -17.60
CA PRO A 424 0.10 -0.31 -16.21
C PRO A 424 1.59 -0.40 -15.86
N LEU A 425 1.97 0.15 -14.70
CA LEU A 425 3.34 0.21 -14.21
C LEU A 425 3.38 -0.08 -12.70
N THR A 426 4.50 -0.58 -12.20
CA THR A 426 4.85 -0.51 -10.77
C THR A 426 5.58 0.79 -10.50
N PHE A 427 5.22 1.49 -9.42
CA PHE A 427 5.90 2.70 -8.96
C PHE A 427 6.53 2.49 -7.58
N ALA A 428 7.52 3.32 -7.25
CA ALA A 428 8.04 3.54 -5.91
C ALA A 428 8.55 5.00 -5.82
N TYR A 429 8.81 5.47 -4.60
CA TYR A 429 9.43 6.77 -4.34
C TYR A 429 10.51 6.64 -3.27
N GLU A 430 11.35 7.67 -3.17
CA GLU A 430 12.37 7.84 -2.14
C GLU A 430 12.34 9.32 -1.72
N LEU A 431 12.38 9.60 -0.42
CA LEU A 431 12.42 10.96 0.13
C LEU A 431 13.64 11.10 1.04
N ARG A 432 14.53 12.05 0.74
CA ARG A 432 15.72 12.37 1.56
C ARG A 432 15.66 13.80 2.05
N GLN A 433 15.83 14.02 3.35
CA GLN A 433 15.97 15.37 3.91
C GLN A 433 17.32 15.97 3.48
N ARG A 434 17.37 17.26 3.13
CA ARG A 434 18.64 17.95 2.84
C ARG A 434 19.29 18.43 4.13
N ASP A 435 20.62 18.38 4.18
CA ASP A 435 21.38 18.95 5.27
C ASP A 435 21.38 20.48 5.17
N VAL A 436 20.82 21.12 6.20
CA VAL A 436 20.69 22.58 6.35
C VAL A 436 22.05 23.30 6.31
N GLN A 437 23.15 22.62 6.65
CA GLN A 437 24.49 23.21 6.71
C GLN A 437 25.28 23.14 5.39
N THR A 438 24.97 22.17 4.52
CA THR A 438 25.72 21.94 3.26
C THR A 438 24.88 22.07 1.98
N GLY A 439 23.55 22.03 2.06
CA GLY A 439 22.65 22.02 0.90
C GLY A 439 22.72 20.75 0.06
N VAL A 440 23.37 19.69 0.57
CA VAL A 440 23.46 18.36 -0.05
C VAL A 440 22.30 17.49 0.50
N PRO A 441 21.78 16.51 -0.26
CA PRO A 441 20.92 15.47 0.32
C PRO A 441 21.62 14.82 1.52
N GLY A 442 21.00 14.87 2.69
CA GLY A 442 21.55 14.29 3.91
C GLY A 442 21.53 12.76 3.88
N GLN A 443 22.37 12.13 4.70
CA GLN A 443 22.43 10.67 4.85
C GLN A 443 21.15 10.06 5.49
N ARG A 444 20.18 10.88 5.88
CA ARG A 444 18.93 10.46 6.52
C ARG A 444 17.84 10.27 5.47
N GLU A 445 17.71 9.02 4.98
CA GLU A 445 16.48 8.57 4.33
C GLU A 445 15.30 8.75 5.30
N VAL A 446 14.17 9.24 4.79
CA VAL A 446 12.95 9.44 5.58
C VAL A 446 12.17 8.13 5.61
N ASP A 447 11.59 7.78 6.77
CA ASP A 447 10.78 6.57 6.87
C ASP A 447 9.62 6.57 5.85
N SER A 448 9.42 5.42 5.21
CA SER A 448 8.29 5.02 4.36
C SER A 448 6.90 5.42 4.86
N SER A 449 6.72 5.69 6.16
CA SER A 449 5.50 6.25 6.74
C SER A 449 5.18 7.69 6.27
N CYS A 450 6.15 8.43 5.71
CA CYS A 450 5.96 9.81 5.23
C CYS A 450 5.15 9.95 3.92
N GLY A 451 4.69 8.84 3.30
CA GLY A 451 4.02 8.91 2.00
C GLY A 451 2.94 7.86 1.74
N LEU A 452 1.86 8.31 1.11
CA LEU A 452 0.72 7.52 0.67
C LEU A 452 0.75 7.42 -0.86
N LEU A 453 1.54 6.48 -1.39
CA LEU A 453 1.55 6.12 -2.81
C LEU A 453 0.34 5.24 -3.15
N SER A 454 -0.61 5.75 -3.93
CA SER A 454 -1.67 4.97 -4.58
C SER A 454 -1.34 4.78 -6.07
N VAL A 455 -1.64 3.60 -6.61
CA VAL A 455 -1.30 3.22 -7.99
C VAL A 455 -2.51 2.66 -8.71
N THR A 456 -2.77 3.15 -9.92
CA THR A 456 -3.86 2.71 -10.80
C THR A 456 -3.32 2.24 -12.15
N ARG A 457 -4.21 1.73 -13.03
CA ARG A 457 -3.85 1.41 -14.41
C ARG A 457 -3.54 2.62 -15.29
N GLN A 458 -3.85 3.83 -14.81
CA GLN A 458 -3.68 5.10 -15.53
C GLN A 458 -2.53 5.95 -14.97
N GLY A 459 -1.86 5.54 -13.89
CA GLY A 459 -0.82 6.34 -13.25
C GLY A 459 -0.64 6.05 -11.75
N MET A 460 -0.08 7.02 -11.04
CA MET A 460 -0.01 7.04 -9.58
C MET A 460 -0.31 8.43 -9.02
N SER A 461 -0.75 8.45 -7.77
CA SER A 461 -0.89 9.63 -6.92
C SER A 461 -0.11 9.38 -5.64
N LEU A 462 0.80 10.30 -5.29
CA LEU A 462 1.65 10.23 -4.11
C LEU A 462 1.38 11.43 -3.23
N ARG A 463 0.75 11.20 -2.08
CA ARG A 463 0.60 12.23 -1.03
C ARG A 463 1.73 12.11 -0.02
N LEU A 464 2.37 13.22 0.32
CA LEU A 464 3.56 13.30 1.14
C LEU A 464 3.29 14.13 2.39
N LEU A 465 3.68 13.61 3.55
CA LEU A 465 3.57 14.24 4.85
C LEU A 465 4.96 14.17 5.51
N PRO A 466 5.84 15.17 5.29
CA PRO A 466 7.19 15.18 5.86
C PRO A 466 7.14 15.21 7.41
N PRO A 467 8.04 14.48 8.11
CA PRO A 467 7.99 14.36 9.56
C PRO A 467 8.59 15.57 10.30
N ASP A 468 9.53 16.28 9.66
CA ASP A 468 10.27 17.42 10.20
C ASP A 468 10.15 18.61 9.19
N PRO A 469 10.21 19.88 9.63
CA PRO A 469 10.31 21.00 8.69
C PRO A 469 11.65 21.00 7.92
N GLY A 470 11.67 21.54 6.70
CA GLY A 470 12.88 21.71 5.89
C GLY A 470 12.71 21.33 4.42
N ASP A 471 13.83 21.29 3.69
CA ASP A 471 13.89 20.91 2.28
C ASP A 471 14.20 19.41 2.10
N TYR A 472 13.57 18.81 1.10
CA TYR A 472 13.69 17.39 0.76
C TYR A 472 13.95 17.20 -0.74
N GLU A 473 14.72 16.17 -1.10
CA GLU A 473 14.73 15.61 -2.45
C GLU A 473 13.74 14.43 -2.53
N LEU A 474 12.81 14.50 -3.48
CA LEU A 474 11.91 13.40 -3.84
C LEU A 474 12.37 12.78 -5.17
N LYS A 475 12.71 11.49 -5.14
CA LYS A 475 12.96 10.70 -6.35
C LYS A 475 11.78 9.76 -6.63
N LEU A 476 11.33 9.71 -7.88
CA LEU A 476 10.30 8.79 -8.36
C LEU A 476 10.91 7.70 -9.21
N PHE A 477 10.44 6.47 -9.02
CA PHE A 477 10.89 5.28 -9.74
C PHE A 477 9.72 4.52 -10.36
N ALA A 478 9.91 3.94 -11.55
CA ALA A 478 8.88 3.15 -12.23
C ALA A 478 9.45 1.98 -13.06
N ARG A 479 8.59 0.97 -13.28
CA ARG A 479 8.87 -0.28 -14.01
C ARG A 479 7.60 -0.77 -14.71
N ALA A 480 7.71 -1.51 -15.82
CA ALA A 480 6.55 -2.14 -16.46
C ALA A 480 5.89 -3.17 -15.52
N GLU A 481 4.55 -3.23 -15.47
CA GLU A 481 3.89 -4.27 -14.67
C GLU A 481 4.23 -5.67 -15.21
N GLY A 482 4.70 -6.56 -14.34
CA GLY A 482 5.14 -7.92 -14.69
C GLY A 482 6.62 -8.07 -15.04
N ASP A 483 7.36 -6.96 -15.22
CA ASP A 483 8.82 -6.99 -15.42
C ASP A 483 9.56 -7.31 -14.11
N SER A 484 10.51 -8.26 -14.17
CA SER A 484 11.35 -8.68 -13.05
C SER A 484 12.62 -7.83 -12.86
N GLY A 485 12.90 -6.90 -13.78
CA GLY A 485 14.04 -5.99 -13.73
C GLY A 485 13.98 -5.01 -12.55
N ALA A 486 15.06 -4.23 -12.37
CA ALA A 486 15.10 -3.16 -11.38
C ALA A 486 14.12 -2.03 -11.74
N LEU A 487 13.60 -1.36 -10.71
CA LEU A 487 12.91 -0.08 -10.87
C LEU A 487 13.88 0.96 -11.49
N ARG A 488 13.37 1.79 -12.41
CA ARG A 488 14.16 2.86 -13.04
C ARG A 488 13.77 4.21 -12.43
N TRP A 489 14.76 5.01 -12.05
CA TRP A 489 14.55 6.42 -11.71
C TRP A 489 13.97 7.17 -12.90
N VAL A 490 12.82 7.82 -12.73
CA VAL A 490 12.08 8.52 -13.79
C VAL A 490 12.01 10.02 -13.60
N CYS A 491 11.96 10.52 -12.36
CA CYS A 491 11.80 11.94 -12.07
C CYS A 491 12.47 12.31 -10.74
N SER A 492 12.95 13.55 -10.63
CA SER A 492 13.29 14.18 -9.34
C SER A 492 12.57 15.52 -9.16
N LEU A 493 12.19 15.79 -7.92
CA LEU A 493 11.48 16.98 -7.46
C LEU A 493 12.09 17.46 -6.14
N GLU A 494 11.96 18.76 -5.86
CA GLU A 494 12.28 19.34 -4.55
C GLU A 494 11.00 19.62 -3.77
N LEU A 495 10.99 19.31 -2.47
CA LEU A 495 9.86 19.55 -1.59
C LEU A 495 10.31 20.37 -0.38
N GLU A 496 9.79 21.57 -0.26
CA GLU A 496 9.94 22.45 0.91
C GLU A 496 8.76 22.23 1.86
N CYS A 497 9.05 21.99 3.14
CA CYS A 497 8.06 21.83 4.20
C CYS A 497 8.25 22.93 5.26
N PRO A 498 7.58 24.11 5.15
CA PRO A 498 7.76 25.21 6.09
C PRO A 498 7.26 24.90 7.51
N ALA A 499 6.22 24.07 7.61
CA ALA A 499 5.66 23.58 8.87
C ALA A 499 5.05 22.19 8.64
N VAL A 500 5.22 21.30 9.61
CA VAL A 500 4.70 19.92 9.53
C VAL A 500 3.25 19.82 9.98
N ARG A 501 2.51 18.89 9.37
CA ARG A 501 1.14 18.60 9.77
C ARG A 501 1.14 17.89 11.13
N GLN A 502 0.45 18.45 12.12
CA GLN A 502 0.23 17.75 13.39
C GLN A 502 -0.82 16.64 13.21
N SER A 503 -0.37 15.49 12.69
CA SER A 503 -1.17 14.29 12.47
C SER A 503 -0.72 13.13 13.34
N GLN A 504 -1.59 12.14 13.52
CA GLN A 504 -1.19 10.87 14.13
C GLN A 504 -0.22 10.11 13.21
N PRO A 505 0.76 9.36 13.74
CA PRO A 505 1.75 8.67 12.91
C PRO A 505 1.09 7.63 12.01
N LEU A 506 1.50 7.61 10.74
CA LEU A 506 1.06 6.62 9.76
C LEU A 506 1.80 5.29 9.98
N PRO A 507 1.13 4.13 9.91
CA PRO A 507 1.77 2.82 10.04
C PRO A 507 2.58 2.50 8.78
N ALA A 508 3.80 1.98 8.95
CA ALA A 508 4.66 1.61 7.84
C ALA A 508 4.01 0.57 6.91
N ASN A 509 4.12 0.80 5.59
CA ASN A 509 3.61 -0.07 4.54
C ASN A 509 4.76 -0.72 3.77
N PRO A 510 5.13 -1.98 4.08
CA PRO A 510 6.23 -2.65 3.39
C PRO A 510 5.85 -3.11 1.96
N TYR A 511 4.63 -2.88 1.47
CA TYR A 511 4.11 -3.46 0.22
C TYR A 511 4.00 -2.44 -0.94
N MET A 512 4.93 -1.48 -0.98
CA MET A 512 5.14 -0.47 -2.03
C MET A 512 4.01 0.56 -2.27
N SER A 513 2.74 0.20 -2.06
CA SER A 513 1.59 1.04 -2.40
C SER A 513 0.37 0.74 -1.52
N TRP A 514 -0.52 1.73 -1.41
CA TRP A 514 -1.77 1.69 -0.68
C TRP A 514 -2.97 1.47 -1.63
N GLY A 515 -4.10 1.05 -1.06
CA GLY A 515 -5.30 0.68 -1.81
C GLY A 515 -5.21 -0.74 -2.39
N SER A 516 -6.00 -1.00 -3.44
CA SER A 516 -6.00 -2.28 -4.16
C SER A 516 -4.76 -2.41 -5.05
N GLY A 517 -3.96 -3.47 -4.89
CA GLY A 517 -2.76 -3.69 -5.69
C GLY A 517 -3.09 -3.98 -7.16
N ALA A 518 -2.28 -3.48 -8.10
CA ALA A 518 -2.55 -3.56 -9.54
C ALA A 518 -2.85 -4.99 -10.07
N ARG A 519 -2.19 -6.00 -9.49
CA ARG A 519 -2.36 -7.43 -9.82
C ARG A 519 -3.57 -8.11 -9.17
N ALA A 520 -4.33 -7.44 -8.29
CA ALA A 520 -5.45 -8.03 -7.56
C ALA A 520 -6.50 -8.69 -8.48
N GLY A 521 -6.76 -8.09 -9.65
CA GLY A 521 -7.64 -8.66 -10.68
C GLY A 521 -7.17 -10.01 -11.22
N ALA A 522 -5.87 -10.20 -11.45
CA ALA A 522 -5.31 -11.50 -11.86
C ALA A 522 -5.39 -12.54 -10.74
N LEU A 523 -5.20 -12.09 -9.49
CA LEU A 523 -5.39 -12.88 -8.26
C LEU A 523 -6.86 -13.15 -7.94
N GLY A 524 -7.81 -12.73 -8.80
CA GLY A 524 -9.22 -13.08 -8.71
C GLY A 524 -10.10 -12.10 -7.94
N VAL A 525 -9.60 -10.93 -7.55
CA VAL A 525 -10.39 -9.87 -6.89
C VAL A 525 -11.01 -8.95 -7.95
N LYS A 526 -12.35 -8.93 -8.05
CA LYS A 526 -13.13 -8.03 -8.92
C LYS A 526 -13.12 -6.58 -8.42
N GLY A 527 -13.08 -6.38 -7.10
CA GLY A 527 -13.07 -5.06 -6.46
C GLY A 527 -13.14 -5.12 -4.93
N CYS A 528 -12.93 -3.98 -4.26
CA CYS A 528 -13.00 -3.82 -2.81
C CYS A 528 -14.18 -2.89 -2.42
N SER A 529 -14.68 -2.99 -1.19
CA SER A 529 -15.62 -2.00 -0.61
C SER A 529 -14.96 -0.68 -0.20
N LEU A 530 -13.62 -0.64 -0.17
CA LEU A 530 -12.84 0.51 0.30
C LEU A 530 -12.37 1.42 -0.85
N PRO A 531 -12.20 2.74 -0.60
CA PRO A 531 -11.50 3.63 -1.52
C PRO A 531 -10.03 3.21 -1.69
N ASN A 532 -9.44 3.55 -2.84
CA ASN A 532 -8.02 3.26 -3.13
C ASN A 532 -7.06 4.40 -2.74
N GLU A 533 -7.56 5.60 -2.46
CA GLU A 533 -6.75 6.83 -2.35
C GLU A 533 -6.90 7.55 -1.00
N GLU A 534 -7.98 7.28 -0.26
CA GLU A 534 -8.29 7.90 1.03
C GLU A 534 -8.28 6.88 2.18
N PRO A 535 -8.03 7.31 3.43
CA PRO A 535 -8.19 6.43 4.60
C PRO A 535 -9.67 6.06 4.79
N LEU A 536 -9.97 4.81 5.14
CA LEU A 536 -11.28 4.47 5.65
C LEU A 536 -11.44 5.06 7.06
N GLU A 537 -12.36 6.00 7.20
CA GLU A 537 -12.84 6.48 8.50
C GLU A 537 -13.62 5.37 9.21
N VAL A 538 -13.09 4.88 10.33
CA VAL A 538 -13.69 3.82 11.14
C VAL A 538 -14.82 4.40 12.00
N GLY A 539 -15.93 3.68 12.13
CA GLY A 539 -17.09 4.14 12.90
C GLY A 539 -16.77 4.36 14.39
N GLU A 540 -17.57 5.16 15.09
CA GLU A 540 -17.27 5.61 16.47
C GLU A 540 -17.02 4.47 17.47
N GLY A 541 -17.66 3.32 17.28
CA GLY A 541 -17.43 2.11 18.10
C GLY A 541 -16.06 1.44 17.88
N GLY A 542 -15.24 1.90 16.93
CA GLY A 542 -13.97 1.29 16.55
C GLY A 542 -14.10 0.08 15.61
N GLU A 543 -15.24 -0.09 14.94
CA GLU A 543 -15.53 -1.25 14.08
C GLU A 543 -15.66 -0.86 12.60
N CYS A 544 -15.20 -1.71 11.69
CA CYS A 544 -15.48 -1.60 10.25
C CYS A 544 -15.50 -2.96 9.53
N GLU A 545 -16.11 -3.01 8.35
CA GLU A 545 -16.21 -4.19 7.49
C GLU A 545 -15.54 -3.94 6.13
N VAL A 546 -14.72 -4.89 5.68
CA VAL A 546 -13.96 -4.83 4.42
C VAL A 546 -14.35 -6.02 3.56
N ILE A 547 -14.91 -5.75 2.38
CA ILE A 547 -15.41 -6.77 1.45
C ILE A 547 -14.58 -6.77 0.16
N LEU A 548 -13.95 -7.90 -0.14
CA LEU A 548 -13.39 -8.16 -1.48
C LEU A 548 -14.39 -8.99 -2.27
N HIS A 549 -14.81 -8.48 -3.42
CA HIS A 549 -15.61 -9.23 -4.39
C HIS A 549 -14.67 -10.08 -5.25
N THR A 550 -15.00 -11.35 -5.51
CA THR A 550 -14.11 -12.30 -6.20
C THR A 550 -14.70 -12.84 -7.51
N ALA A 551 -13.82 -13.26 -8.41
CA ALA A 551 -14.14 -13.92 -9.68
C ALA A 551 -14.19 -15.46 -9.57
N ARG A 552 -13.70 -16.00 -8.45
CA ARG A 552 -13.61 -17.42 -8.13
C ARG A 552 -13.47 -17.57 -6.60
N PRO A 553 -13.70 -18.76 -6.02
CA PRO A 553 -13.40 -19.00 -4.61
C PRO A 553 -11.91 -18.81 -4.32
N LEU A 554 -11.60 -18.03 -3.28
CA LEU A 554 -10.24 -17.76 -2.80
C LEU A 554 -10.13 -18.10 -1.31
N MET A 555 -8.93 -18.48 -0.86
CA MET A 555 -8.54 -18.34 0.54
C MET A 555 -8.07 -16.91 0.80
N VAL A 556 -8.32 -16.38 2.01
CA VAL A 556 -7.81 -15.07 2.45
C VAL A 556 -7.11 -15.17 3.80
N VAL A 557 -6.05 -14.38 3.97
CA VAL A 557 -5.40 -14.07 5.25
C VAL A 557 -5.23 -12.55 5.32
N CYS A 558 -5.43 -11.98 6.50
CA CYS A 558 -5.28 -10.55 6.74
C CYS A 558 -4.25 -10.29 7.85
N GLU A 559 -3.55 -9.17 7.73
CA GLU A 559 -2.60 -8.64 8.71
C GLU A 559 -3.08 -7.23 9.10
N LEU A 560 -3.17 -6.95 10.40
CA LEU A 560 -3.53 -5.63 10.93
C LEU A 560 -2.35 -5.09 11.74
N ALA A 561 -1.89 -3.87 11.42
CA ALA A 561 -0.76 -3.22 12.08
C ALA A 561 -1.09 -1.79 12.53
N HIS A 562 -0.71 -1.46 13.76
CA HIS A 562 -0.84 -0.14 14.40
C HIS A 562 0.27 0.00 15.46
N ALA A 563 0.78 1.21 15.70
CA ALA A 563 1.99 1.43 16.52
C ALA A 563 1.90 0.91 17.97
N LEU A 564 0.69 0.81 18.54
CA LEU A 564 0.44 0.29 19.90
C LEU A 564 -0.13 -1.14 19.93
N LEU A 565 -0.27 -1.83 18.78
CA LEU A 565 -0.94 -3.12 18.68
C LEU A 565 0.06 -4.25 18.44
N ASP A 566 0.15 -5.20 19.37
CA ASP A 566 1.02 -6.37 19.22
C ASP A 566 0.42 -7.44 18.27
N PRO A 567 1.25 -8.35 17.70
CA PRO A 567 0.80 -9.36 16.74
C PRO A 567 -0.13 -10.46 17.28
N ALA A 568 -0.33 -10.58 18.60
CA ALA A 568 -1.29 -11.51 19.20
C ALA A 568 -2.67 -10.82 19.35
N LEU A 569 -2.71 -9.59 19.88
CA LEU A 569 -3.94 -8.79 19.90
C LEU A 569 -4.43 -8.46 18.49
N ALA A 570 -3.54 -8.21 17.53
CA ALA A 570 -3.90 -7.96 16.12
C ALA A 570 -4.73 -9.09 15.49
N LYS A 571 -4.48 -10.35 15.85
CA LYS A 571 -5.28 -11.50 15.37
C LYS A 571 -6.70 -11.48 15.93
N ARG A 572 -6.86 -11.04 17.18
CA ARG A 572 -8.17 -10.88 17.84
C ARG A 572 -8.94 -9.64 17.37
N CYS A 573 -8.32 -8.82 16.53
CA CYS A 573 -8.97 -7.69 15.88
C CYS A 573 -9.60 -8.05 14.53
N LEU A 574 -9.52 -9.32 14.09
CA LEU A 574 -9.93 -9.76 12.74
C LEU A 574 -10.86 -10.97 12.80
N ALA A 575 -12.02 -10.89 12.12
CA ALA A 575 -12.90 -12.03 11.90
C ALA A 575 -13.24 -12.16 10.40
N LEU A 576 -12.87 -13.29 9.79
CA LEU A 576 -12.88 -13.49 8.33
C LEU A 576 -13.94 -14.52 7.90
N GLN A 577 -14.71 -14.20 6.86
CA GLN A 577 -15.75 -15.04 6.27
C GLN A 577 -15.48 -15.26 4.78
N ILE A 578 -15.35 -16.54 4.37
CA ILE A 578 -15.06 -16.94 2.98
C ILE A 578 -16.30 -17.52 2.29
N ALA A 579 -16.78 -16.84 1.25
CA ALA A 579 -17.81 -17.31 0.34
C ALA A 579 -17.29 -17.37 -1.11
N ALA A 580 -18.07 -17.96 -2.03
CA ALA A 580 -17.61 -18.22 -3.40
C ALA A 580 -17.27 -16.96 -4.21
N GLU A 581 -18.04 -15.89 -4.03
CA GLU A 581 -17.92 -14.62 -4.78
C GLU A 581 -17.53 -13.41 -3.91
N ARG A 582 -17.32 -13.62 -2.60
CA ARG A 582 -16.88 -12.55 -1.69
C ARG A 582 -16.07 -13.07 -0.50
N LEU A 583 -15.13 -12.25 -0.06
CA LEU A 583 -14.37 -12.39 1.18
C LEU A 583 -14.74 -11.21 2.06
N VAL A 584 -15.15 -11.46 3.31
CA VAL A 584 -15.48 -10.40 4.27
C VAL A 584 -14.49 -10.44 5.42
N CYS A 585 -13.95 -9.29 5.78
CA CYS A 585 -13.04 -9.07 6.90
C CYS A 585 -13.66 -8.03 7.83
N ASN A 586 -14.09 -8.47 9.01
CA ASN A 586 -14.54 -7.58 10.09
C ASN A 586 -13.32 -7.18 10.91
N VAL A 587 -13.15 -5.88 11.16
CA VAL A 587 -11.96 -5.29 11.78
C VAL A 587 -12.34 -4.49 13.01
N LEU A 588 -11.61 -4.70 14.10
CA LEU A 588 -11.68 -3.93 15.34
C LEU A 588 -10.42 -3.05 15.48
N CYS A 589 -10.61 -1.77 15.78
CA CYS A 589 -9.54 -0.81 16.08
C CYS A 589 -9.57 -0.51 17.59
N PRO A 590 -8.76 -1.18 18.43
CA PRO A 590 -8.77 -0.98 19.89
C PRO A 590 -8.11 0.32 20.39
N TYR A 591 -7.53 1.12 19.51
CA TYR A 591 -6.83 2.36 19.83
C TYR A 591 -7.18 3.46 18.83
N LYS A 592 -7.11 4.72 19.29
CA LYS A 592 -7.16 5.89 18.40
C LYS A 592 -5.88 5.99 17.56
N GLY A 593 -5.99 5.96 16.23
CA GLY A 593 -4.83 6.05 15.34
C GLY A 593 -5.08 5.56 13.91
N PHE A 594 -4.01 5.52 13.12
CA PHE A 594 -4.00 4.96 11.77
C PHE A 594 -3.55 3.50 11.76
N TYR A 595 -4.29 2.65 11.04
CA TYR A 595 -4.05 1.22 10.92
C TYR A 595 -3.73 0.84 9.47
N ARG A 596 -2.81 -0.10 9.26
CA ARG A 596 -2.66 -0.80 7.98
C ARG A 596 -3.38 -2.15 8.07
N LEU A 597 -4.34 -2.37 7.16
CA LEU A 597 -4.91 -3.68 6.87
C LEU A 597 -4.32 -4.18 5.55
N SER A 598 -3.45 -5.20 5.61
CA SER A 598 -2.93 -5.87 4.41
C SER A 598 -3.67 -7.18 4.19
N MET A 599 -4.15 -7.39 2.97
CA MET A 599 -4.94 -8.57 2.58
C MET A 599 -4.17 -9.42 1.57
N PHE A 600 -4.16 -10.74 1.79
CA PHE A 600 -3.44 -11.70 0.96
C PHE A 600 -4.37 -12.85 0.56
N VAL A 601 -4.30 -13.29 -0.69
CA VAL A 601 -5.15 -14.37 -1.22
C VAL A 601 -4.34 -15.47 -1.90
N ARG A 602 -4.98 -16.63 -2.07
CA ARG A 602 -4.62 -17.67 -3.03
C ARG A 602 -5.89 -18.40 -3.47
N ASP A 603 -5.82 -19.21 -4.52
CA ASP A 603 -6.98 -19.98 -4.98
C ASP A 603 -7.45 -20.99 -3.93
N TYR A 604 -8.77 -21.15 -3.76
CA TYR A 604 -9.34 -21.91 -2.63
C TYR A 604 -8.91 -23.38 -2.61
N SER A 605 -8.77 -23.99 -3.79
CA SER A 605 -8.35 -25.38 -3.98
C SER A 605 -6.83 -25.59 -3.86
N ASP A 606 -6.02 -24.53 -3.93
CA ASP A 606 -4.57 -24.65 -3.89
C ASP A 606 -4.07 -24.67 -2.43
N GLY A 607 -4.03 -25.88 -1.87
CA GLY A 607 -3.47 -26.14 -0.54
C GLY A 607 -1.98 -25.75 -0.42
N SER A 608 -1.25 -25.82 -1.52
CA SER A 608 0.21 -25.60 -1.64
C SER A 608 0.62 -24.15 -1.93
N GLY A 609 -0.25 -23.37 -2.57
CA GLY A 609 0.06 -22.06 -3.14
C GLY A 609 0.51 -21.02 -2.12
N THR A 610 1.41 -20.13 -2.55
CA THR A 610 1.82 -18.97 -1.76
C THR A 610 0.70 -17.92 -1.72
N LEU A 611 0.53 -17.31 -0.55
CA LEU A 611 -0.37 -16.17 -0.36
C LEU A 611 0.24 -14.93 -1.02
N GLN A 612 -0.53 -14.23 -1.85
CA GLN A 612 -0.10 -13.05 -2.59
C GLN A 612 -0.92 -11.82 -2.15
N ASN A 613 -0.24 -10.69 -1.93
CA ASN A 613 -0.85 -9.45 -1.51
C ASN A 613 -1.80 -8.90 -2.60
N VAL A 614 -3.02 -8.51 -2.21
CA VAL A 614 -4.04 -7.92 -3.10
C VAL A 614 -4.39 -6.48 -2.76
N GLY A 615 -3.98 -5.99 -1.59
CA GLY A 615 -4.21 -4.60 -1.20
C GLY A 615 -3.75 -4.30 0.22
N ASN A 616 -3.48 -3.02 0.46
CA ASN A 616 -2.95 -2.48 1.71
C ASN A 616 -3.74 -1.21 2.03
N PHE A 617 -4.72 -1.34 2.91
CA PHE A 617 -5.70 -0.30 3.17
C PHE A 617 -5.35 0.45 4.44
N LEU A 618 -5.43 1.79 4.37
CA LEU A 618 -5.26 2.67 5.51
C LEU A 618 -6.62 2.87 6.18
N LEU A 619 -6.73 2.56 7.47
CA LEU A 619 -7.93 2.81 8.28
C LEU A 619 -7.61 3.86 9.34
N HIS A 620 -8.58 4.69 9.72
CA HIS A 620 -8.42 5.79 10.65
C HIS A 620 -9.47 5.72 11.76
N CYS A 621 -9.04 5.41 12.99
CA CYS A 621 -9.91 5.38 14.17
C CYS A 621 -9.79 6.70 14.92
N LYS A 622 -10.80 7.58 14.76
CA LYS A 622 -10.86 8.90 15.44
C LYS A 622 -11.33 8.83 16.90
N SER A 623 -12.13 7.82 17.24
CA SER A 623 -12.62 7.57 18.60
C SER A 623 -11.57 6.87 19.46
N GLN A 624 -11.87 6.60 20.73
CA GLN A 624 -10.96 5.93 21.66
C GLN A 624 -10.63 4.47 21.27
N GLY A 625 -11.47 3.85 20.44
CA GLY A 625 -11.33 2.47 19.97
C GLY A 625 -12.13 1.43 20.78
N VAL A 626 -12.12 0.19 20.30
CA VAL A 626 -12.80 -0.96 20.90
C VAL A 626 -12.18 -1.34 22.25
N ASN A 627 -13.01 -1.61 23.25
CA ASN A 627 -12.53 -2.12 24.55
C ASN A 627 -11.81 -3.48 24.37
N LEU A 628 -10.60 -3.63 24.95
CA LEU A 628 -9.79 -4.85 24.79
C LEU A 628 -10.51 -6.13 25.26
N ASN A 629 -11.42 -6.05 26.23
CA ASN A 629 -12.24 -7.18 26.70
C ASN A 629 -13.40 -7.53 25.74
N GLN A 630 -13.57 -6.78 24.65
CA GLN A 630 -14.57 -7.01 23.59
C GLN A 630 -13.92 -7.39 22.24
N LEU A 631 -12.60 -7.61 22.21
CA LEU A 631 -11.92 -8.20 21.06
C LEU A 631 -12.43 -9.62 20.78
N TYR A 632 -12.30 -10.06 19.53
CA TYR A 632 -12.79 -11.37 19.12
C TYR A 632 -12.10 -12.52 19.89
N PRO A 633 -12.77 -13.69 20.03
CA PRO A 633 -12.20 -14.84 20.72
C PRO A 633 -10.87 -15.32 20.08
N PRO A 634 -9.98 -15.96 20.85
CA PRO A 634 -8.81 -16.62 20.29
C PRO A 634 -9.20 -17.78 19.36
N ASP A 635 -8.26 -18.16 18.50
CA ASP A 635 -8.34 -19.32 17.59
C ASP A 635 -9.55 -19.32 16.62
N LEU A 636 -10.06 -18.15 16.25
CA LEU A 636 -10.94 -18.00 15.08
C LEU A 636 -10.17 -18.37 13.81
N GLY A 637 -10.69 -19.34 13.06
CA GLY A 637 -10.24 -19.60 11.70
C GLY A 637 -10.86 -18.62 10.70
N PRO A 638 -10.44 -18.64 9.41
CA PRO A 638 -11.03 -17.82 8.36
C PRO A 638 -12.40 -18.33 7.88
N TRP A 639 -13.20 -18.86 8.81
CA TRP A 639 -14.44 -19.60 8.62
C TRP A 639 -15.54 -19.03 9.51
N CYS A 640 -15.50 -17.73 9.77
CA CYS A 640 -16.50 -17.07 10.60
C CYS A 640 -17.78 -16.87 9.77
N GLY A 641 -18.95 -17.23 10.30
CA GLY A 641 -20.23 -17.21 9.57
C GLY A 641 -20.34 -18.26 8.45
N PRO A 642 -21.50 -18.36 7.79
CA PRO A 642 -21.74 -19.33 6.72
C PRO A 642 -20.99 -18.96 5.42
N GLY A 643 -20.63 -19.97 4.63
CA GLY A 643 -19.90 -19.83 3.38
C GLY A 643 -19.38 -21.18 2.87
N MET A 644 -18.24 -21.19 2.16
CA MET A 644 -17.77 -22.34 1.36
C MET A 644 -17.82 -23.71 2.08
N ARG A 645 -17.54 -23.76 3.39
CA ARG A 645 -17.60 -24.99 4.19
C ARG A 645 -19.01 -25.43 4.57
N THR A 646 -19.90 -24.51 4.91
CA THR A 646 -21.31 -24.85 5.20
C THR A 646 -22.02 -25.29 3.93
N ASP A 647 -21.72 -24.63 2.82
CA ASP A 647 -22.30 -24.92 1.51
C ASP A 647 -21.87 -26.30 1.01
N ALA A 648 -20.57 -26.63 1.13
CA ALA A 648 -20.03 -27.96 0.83
C ALA A 648 -20.54 -29.07 1.76
N ALA A 649 -20.94 -28.74 2.99
CA ALA A 649 -21.63 -29.65 3.90
C ALA A 649 -23.14 -29.78 3.63
N GLY A 650 -23.69 -29.08 2.63
CA GLY A 650 -25.11 -29.10 2.31
C GLY A 650 -25.98 -28.37 3.35
N LEU A 651 -25.45 -27.31 3.98
CA LEU A 651 -26.22 -26.40 4.83
C LEU A 651 -26.63 -25.15 4.04
N SER A 652 -27.81 -24.60 4.33
CA SER A 652 -28.35 -23.41 3.64
C SER A 652 -29.37 -22.67 4.51
N GLN A 653 -29.91 -21.54 4.02
CA GLN A 653 -31.00 -20.79 4.67
C GLN A 653 -30.70 -20.39 6.13
N PHE A 654 -29.48 -19.94 6.41
CA PHE A 654 -29.06 -19.42 7.70
C PHE A 654 -29.83 -18.15 8.08
N SER A 655 -30.41 -18.10 9.28
CA SER A 655 -31.09 -16.91 9.81
C SER A 655 -30.14 -15.75 10.12
N HIS A 656 -28.84 -16.03 10.24
CA HIS A 656 -27.77 -15.06 10.47
C HIS A 656 -26.69 -15.29 9.40
N PRO A 657 -26.67 -14.52 8.31
CA PRO A 657 -25.76 -14.75 7.17
C PRO A 657 -24.36 -14.16 7.36
N GLY A 658 -24.14 -13.32 8.37
CA GLY A 658 -22.84 -12.74 8.73
C GLY A 658 -22.19 -13.44 9.92
N ALA A 659 -20.88 -13.27 10.07
CA ALA A 659 -20.06 -13.82 11.16
C ALA A 659 -20.44 -13.32 12.57
N LEU A 660 -20.86 -12.05 12.69
CA LEU A 660 -21.11 -11.38 13.96
C LEU A 660 -22.61 -11.39 14.30
N VAL A 661 -22.96 -11.72 15.55
CA VAL A 661 -24.34 -11.71 16.05
C VAL A 661 -24.40 -10.96 17.38
N ASN A 662 -25.10 -9.83 17.42
CA ASN A 662 -25.35 -9.09 18.65
C ASN A 662 -26.53 -9.72 19.41
N VAL A 663 -26.38 -9.92 20.71
CA VAL A 663 -27.31 -10.66 21.59
C VAL A 663 -27.74 -9.77 22.77
N PRO A 664 -28.51 -8.69 22.53
CA PRO A 664 -28.81 -7.68 23.56
C PRO A 664 -29.67 -8.21 24.72
N GLN A 665 -30.54 -9.20 24.45
CA GLN A 665 -31.40 -9.84 25.46
C GLN A 665 -30.76 -11.09 26.10
N GLY A 666 -29.47 -11.33 25.87
CA GLY A 666 -28.77 -12.52 26.38
C GLY A 666 -29.22 -13.84 25.76
N ARG A 667 -30.19 -13.87 24.84
CA ARG A 667 -30.66 -15.09 24.16
C ARG A 667 -30.77 -14.89 22.65
N CYS A 668 -30.39 -15.90 21.87
CA CYS A 668 -30.56 -15.91 20.40
C CYS A 668 -30.85 -17.32 19.85
N ASN A 669 -31.33 -17.39 18.60
CA ASN A 669 -31.57 -18.63 17.87
C ASN A 669 -30.96 -18.53 16.46
N ILE A 670 -29.86 -19.23 16.22
CA ILE A 670 -29.29 -19.41 14.87
C ILE A 670 -29.94 -20.64 14.26
N THR A 671 -30.58 -20.49 13.11
CA THR A 671 -31.30 -21.60 12.45
C THR A 671 -30.89 -21.72 11.00
N PHE A 672 -30.75 -22.94 10.51
CA PHE A 672 -30.37 -23.24 9.13
C PHE A 672 -30.99 -24.56 8.67
N HIS A 673 -31.04 -24.78 7.36
CA HIS A 673 -31.51 -26.02 6.76
C HIS A 673 -30.33 -26.92 6.39
N ARG A 674 -30.56 -28.24 6.36
CA ARG A 674 -29.62 -29.27 5.93
C ARG A 674 -30.23 -30.13 4.82
N THR A 675 -29.42 -30.46 3.82
CA THR A 675 -29.87 -31.26 2.66
C THR A 675 -29.98 -32.75 2.99
N SER A 676 -29.11 -33.29 3.86
CA SER A 676 -29.19 -34.69 4.32
C SER A 676 -29.65 -34.78 5.78
N PRO A 677 -30.58 -35.69 6.12
CA PRO A 677 -30.95 -35.97 7.51
C PRO A 677 -29.88 -36.78 8.26
N GLU A 678 -28.93 -37.38 7.55
CA GLU A 678 -27.81 -38.17 8.12
C GLU A 678 -26.67 -37.27 8.62
N LEU A 679 -26.57 -36.04 8.10
CA LEU A 679 -25.58 -35.06 8.54
C LEU A 679 -25.79 -34.74 10.02
N GLN A 680 -24.87 -35.21 10.84
CA GLN A 680 -24.86 -34.93 12.27
C GLN A 680 -24.22 -33.55 12.48
N ILE A 681 -24.88 -32.73 13.28
CA ILE A 681 -24.39 -31.41 13.68
C ILE A 681 -24.05 -31.44 15.16
N HIS A 682 -22.91 -30.88 15.52
CA HIS A 682 -22.53 -30.56 16.88
C HIS A 682 -22.23 -29.06 16.98
N ALA A 683 -22.43 -28.47 18.15
CA ALA A 683 -22.22 -27.05 18.38
C ALA A 683 -21.60 -26.83 19.76
N VAL A 684 -20.58 -25.98 19.82
CA VAL A 684 -19.79 -25.70 21.03
C VAL A 684 -19.82 -24.22 21.32
N LEU A 685 -20.21 -23.84 22.53
CA LEU A 685 -20.12 -22.47 23.03
C LEU A 685 -18.87 -22.34 23.91
N SER A 686 -18.02 -21.35 23.62
CA SER A 686 -16.85 -21.02 24.43
C SER A 686 -16.70 -19.50 24.61
N THR A 687 -16.01 -19.10 25.68
CA THR A 687 -15.57 -17.72 25.94
C THR A 687 -14.22 -17.76 26.63
N GLU A 688 -13.48 -16.65 26.60
CA GLU A 688 -12.36 -16.48 27.53
C GLU A 688 -12.90 -16.24 28.94
N MET A 689 -12.63 -17.18 29.85
CA MET A 689 -12.58 -16.85 31.27
C MET A 689 -11.18 -16.28 31.56
N SER A 690 -11.11 -15.13 32.22
CA SER A 690 -9.87 -14.41 32.51
C SER A 690 -8.96 -15.19 33.47
N GLN A 691 -8.16 -16.12 32.94
CA GLN A 691 -7.26 -16.96 33.73
C GLN A 691 -6.16 -16.11 34.41
N LYS A 692 -6.23 -16.00 35.73
CA LYS A 692 -5.04 -15.71 36.55
C LYS A 692 -4.35 -17.02 36.93
N SER A 693 -3.03 -16.99 36.86
CA SER A 693 -2.15 -18.17 36.87
C SER A 693 -2.32 -19.07 38.10
N GLN A 694 -2.76 -20.32 37.89
CA GLN A 694 -2.45 -21.40 38.83
C GLN A 694 -0.98 -21.80 38.68
N VAL A 695 -0.11 -21.17 39.46
CA VAL A 695 1.26 -21.67 39.65
C VAL A 695 1.18 -22.98 40.43
N LYS A 696 1.48 -24.11 39.78
CA LYS A 696 1.57 -25.41 40.44
C LYS A 696 2.78 -25.43 41.39
N SER A 697 2.53 -25.54 42.68
CA SER A 697 3.57 -25.80 43.68
C SER A 697 4.04 -27.26 43.60
N GLY A 698 5.35 -27.45 43.42
CA GLY A 698 6.02 -28.73 43.67
C GLY A 698 6.35 -28.91 45.16
N PRO A 699 6.55 -30.15 45.64
CA PRO A 699 6.70 -30.42 47.07
C PRO A 699 8.10 -30.15 47.63
N GLY A 700 8.16 -29.16 48.53
CA GLY A 700 8.97 -29.06 49.76
C GLY A 700 10.42 -29.56 49.88
N GLN A 701 11.30 -28.68 50.40
CA GLN A 701 12.38 -29.01 51.35
C GLN A 701 12.95 -27.73 52.03
N GLY A 702 13.36 -27.81 53.31
CA GLY A 702 14.47 -26.98 53.85
C GLY A 702 14.19 -25.73 54.74
N LEU A 703 14.11 -25.96 56.06
CA LEU A 703 14.84 -25.24 57.13
C LEU A 703 14.71 -23.70 57.38
N ASN A 704 14.02 -23.38 58.50
CA ASN A 704 14.43 -22.54 59.65
C ASN A 704 14.67 -21.01 59.60
N SER A 705 14.31 -20.37 60.73
CA SER A 705 14.77 -19.07 61.31
C SER A 705 14.34 -17.76 60.60
N GLU A 706 14.05 -16.63 61.29
CA GLU A 706 13.78 -16.39 62.73
C GLU A 706 12.96 -15.10 62.99
N THR A 707 12.48 -14.94 64.23
CA THR A 707 12.07 -13.69 64.94
C THR A 707 11.44 -12.50 64.19
N SER A 708 10.12 -12.35 64.37
CA SER A 708 9.41 -11.12 64.81
C SER A 708 9.91 -9.70 64.44
N HIS A 709 8.97 -8.86 64.00
CA HIS A 709 8.51 -7.75 64.84
C HIS A 709 7.04 -7.37 64.55
N LYS A 710 6.37 -6.75 65.53
CA LYS A 710 5.01 -6.18 65.39
C LYS A 710 5.11 -4.76 64.87
N ASP A 711 4.07 -4.28 64.17
CA ASP A 711 3.43 -3.03 64.62
C ASP A 711 1.94 -2.91 64.24
N LYS A 712 1.25 -1.92 64.81
CA LYS A 712 -0.23 -1.82 64.81
C LYS A 712 -0.81 -0.82 63.80
N ALA A 713 -1.89 -1.27 63.17
CA ALA A 713 -3.14 -0.56 62.86
C ALA A 713 -3.12 0.96 62.52
N SER A 714 -3.70 1.27 61.36
CA SER A 714 -4.90 2.13 61.37
C SER A 714 -5.87 1.69 60.27
N SER A 715 -7.17 1.70 60.59
CA SER A 715 -8.24 1.33 59.67
C SER A 715 -8.79 2.56 58.95
N LYS A 716 -8.76 2.56 57.61
CA LYS A 716 -9.74 3.28 56.79
C LYS A 716 -10.42 2.29 55.87
N GLN A 717 -11.74 2.38 55.82
CA GLN A 717 -12.64 1.38 55.27
C GLN A 717 -13.45 2.02 54.14
N ASP A 718 -12.84 2.09 52.95
CA ASP A 718 -13.52 2.55 51.74
C ASP A 718 -14.19 1.35 51.03
N ASN A 719 -15.50 1.21 51.23
CA ASN A 719 -16.32 0.18 50.57
C ASN A 719 -16.50 0.52 49.08
N SER A 720 -15.73 -0.09 48.18
CA SER A 720 -15.96 0.05 46.72
C SER A 720 -15.51 -1.13 45.83
N THR A 721 -14.95 -2.21 46.39
CA THR A 721 -14.28 -3.28 45.61
C THR A 721 -14.78 -4.70 45.93
N THR A 722 -16.11 -4.87 45.96
CA THR A 722 -16.77 -6.19 46.20
C THR A 722 -17.65 -6.67 45.04
N GLU A 723 -17.58 -6.02 43.88
CA GLU A 723 -18.16 -6.53 42.62
C GLU A 723 -17.09 -7.07 41.67
N LEU A 724 -17.51 -7.79 40.61
CA LEU A 724 -16.68 -8.31 39.52
C LEU A 724 -15.73 -9.50 39.79
N HIS A 725 -16.10 -10.46 40.65
CA HIS A 725 -15.69 -11.86 40.46
C HIS A 725 -16.75 -12.87 40.96
N ARG A 726 -17.58 -13.39 40.04
CA ARG A 726 -18.47 -14.55 40.26
C ARG A 726 -18.40 -15.46 39.04
N GLU A 727 -17.86 -16.66 39.19
CA GLU A 727 -17.72 -17.66 38.13
C GLU A 727 -19.09 -18.10 37.55
N ALA A 728 -19.06 -18.85 36.45
CA ALA A 728 -20.25 -19.43 35.85
C ALA A 728 -20.70 -20.66 36.66
N LEU A 729 -21.92 -20.62 37.19
CA LEU A 729 -22.50 -21.69 38.02
C LEU A 729 -22.66 -23.03 37.27
N PHE A 730 -22.64 -23.00 35.94
CA PHE A 730 -22.78 -24.17 35.07
C PHE A 730 -21.76 -24.10 33.92
N PRO A 731 -21.31 -25.25 33.37
CA PRO A 731 -20.41 -25.26 32.21
C PRO A 731 -21.12 -24.73 30.95
N LEU A 732 -20.36 -24.15 30.01
CA LEU A 732 -20.90 -23.53 28.78
C LEU A 732 -21.70 -24.48 27.88
N SER A 733 -21.51 -25.79 28.01
CA SER A 733 -22.36 -26.82 27.37
C SER A 733 -23.82 -26.81 27.85
N ARG A 734 -24.11 -26.27 29.04
CA ARG A 734 -25.48 -26.02 29.54
C ARG A 734 -26.08 -24.72 28.98
N TYR A 735 -25.29 -23.86 28.34
CA TYR A 735 -25.72 -22.55 27.82
C TYR A 735 -26.06 -22.57 26.32
N ILE A 736 -26.08 -23.77 25.73
CA ILE A 736 -26.47 -24.06 24.35
C ILE A 736 -27.47 -25.22 24.30
N LEU A 737 -28.46 -25.14 23.42
CA LEU A 737 -29.44 -26.21 23.18
C LEU A 737 -29.64 -26.41 21.66
N LEU A 738 -29.28 -27.60 21.18
CA LEU A 738 -29.44 -28.00 19.79
C LEU A 738 -30.80 -28.69 19.59
N THR A 739 -31.58 -28.20 18.62
CA THR A 739 -32.84 -28.81 18.18
C THR A 739 -32.72 -29.22 16.72
N LEU A 740 -32.97 -30.49 16.42
CA LEU A 740 -32.79 -31.10 15.10
C LEU A 740 -34.13 -31.65 14.59
N THR A 741 -34.67 -31.12 13.49
CA THR A 741 -35.78 -31.76 12.76
C THR A 741 -35.23 -32.53 11.55
N ASP A 742 -36.09 -32.98 10.63
CA ASP A 742 -35.64 -33.57 9.36
C ASP A 742 -34.76 -32.60 8.56
N SER A 743 -35.33 -31.46 8.14
CA SER A 743 -34.66 -30.48 7.27
C SER A 743 -34.07 -29.28 8.00
N LYS A 744 -34.47 -28.96 9.23
CA LYS A 744 -34.08 -27.73 9.94
C LYS A 744 -33.32 -28.00 11.23
N VAL A 745 -32.27 -27.21 11.45
CA VAL A 745 -31.48 -27.14 12.68
C VAL A 745 -31.73 -25.80 13.35
N THR A 746 -31.88 -25.80 14.67
CA THR A 746 -31.92 -24.61 15.52
C THR A 746 -30.91 -24.75 16.64
N VAL A 747 -29.98 -23.80 16.73
CA VAL A 747 -29.05 -23.62 17.83
C VAL A 747 -29.57 -22.48 18.70
N SER A 748 -30.16 -22.83 19.84
CA SER A 748 -30.55 -21.86 20.87
C SER A 748 -29.35 -21.59 21.79
N VAL A 749 -29.04 -20.32 22.04
CA VAL A 749 -27.98 -19.90 22.97
C VAL A 749 -28.54 -18.98 24.05
N SER A 750 -28.05 -19.15 25.27
CA SER A 750 -28.35 -18.33 26.45
C SER A 750 -27.01 -17.87 27.03
N ALA A 751 -26.68 -16.58 26.94
CA ALA A 751 -25.42 -16.03 27.41
C ALA A 751 -25.38 -16.02 28.95
N SER A 752 -24.32 -16.59 29.52
CA SER A 752 -24.12 -16.67 30.97
C SER A 752 -23.88 -15.31 31.64
N SER A 753 -23.42 -14.32 30.87
CA SER A 753 -23.04 -12.96 31.30
C SER A 753 -22.96 -12.02 30.08
N PRO A 754 -22.67 -10.72 30.28
CA PRO A 754 -22.05 -9.89 29.25
C PRO A 754 -20.73 -10.51 28.77
N GLY A 755 -20.34 -10.18 27.53
CA GLY A 755 -19.07 -10.62 26.93
C GLY A 755 -19.17 -11.10 25.50
N VAL A 756 -18.04 -11.53 24.94
CA VAL A 756 -17.91 -12.05 23.58
C VAL A 756 -17.70 -13.56 23.63
N TYR A 757 -18.54 -14.31 22.91
CA TYR A 757 -18.51 -15.77 22.88
C TYR A 757 -18.21 -16.26 21.45
N ARG A 758 -17.53 -17.39 21.36
CA ARG A 758 -17.41 -18.19 20.14
C ARG A 758 -18.48 -19.28 20.16
N LEU A 759 -19.24 -19.40 19.08
CA LEU A 759 -20.12 -20.53 18.81
C LEU A 759 -19.58 -21.29 17.59
N GLY A 760 -18.84 -22.37 17.83
CA GLY A 760 -18.34 -23.24 16.77
C GLY A 760 -19.39 -24.27 16.33
N LEU A 761 -19.64 -24.37 15.02
CA LEU A 761 -20.51 -25.37 14.40
C LEU A 761 -19.67 -26.44 13.69
N TYR A 762 -19.97 -27.70 13.94
CA TYR A 762 -19.23 -28.85 13.44
C TYR A 762 -20.18 -29.86 12.79
N GLY A 763 -19.71 -30.53 11.74
CA GLY A 763 -20.47 -31.49 10.94
C GLY A 763 -19.78 -32.84 10.83
N ARG A 764 -20.57 -33.90 10.72
CA ARG A 764 -20.09 -35.28 10.49
C ARG A 764 -21.06 -36.05 9.61
N MET A 765 -20.55 -36.62 8.52
CA MET A 765 -21.26 -37.57 7.66
C MET A 765 -20.72 -38.98 7.90
N PRO A 766 -21.56 -39.98 8.27
CA PRO A 766 -21.12 -41.37 8.31
C PRO A 766 -20.48 -41.80 6.97
N PRO A 767 -19.38 -42.58 6.97
CA PRO A 767 -18.74 -43.26 8.11
C PRO A 767 -17.64 -42.45 8.82
N GLN A 768 -17.55 -41.12 8.64
CA GLN A 768 -16.56 -40.29 9.35
C GLN A 768 -16.70 -40.48 10.87
N GLN A 769 -15.57 -40.68 11.56
CA GLN A 769 -15.55 -40.85 13.01
C GLN A 769 -15.53 -39.50 13.75
N GLU A 770 -14.77 -38.52 13.27
CA GLU A 770 -14.61 -37.21 13.90
C GLU A 770 -15.53 -36.13 13.32
N PHE A 771 -15.74 -35.05 14.08
CA PHE A 771 -16.52 -33.89 13.68
C PHE A 771 -15.63 -32.82 13.04
N SER A 772 -15.92 -32.44 11.79
CA SER A 772 -15.18 -31.40 11.06
C SER A 772 -15.73 -30.01 11.34
N PRO A 773 -14.89 -28.97 11.59
CA PRO A 773 -15.35 -27.60 11.80
C PRO A 773 -15.91 -26.99 10.52
N LEU A 774 -17.18 -26.56 10.56
CA LEU A 774 -17.90 -25.96 9.45
C LEU A 774 -17.72 -24.44 9.45
N CYS A 775 -18.13 -23.77 10.53
CA CYS A 775 -17.99 -22.33 10.73
C CYS A 775 -18.06 -21.93 12.21
N ASP A 776 -17.56 -20.73 12.52
CA ASP A 776 -17.65 -20.11 13.84
C ASP A 776 -18.55 -18.86 13.80
N TYR A 777 -19.41 -18.65 14.80
CA TYR A 777 -20.10 -17.38 15.01
C TYR A 777 -19.49 -16.63 16.20
N VAL A 778 -19.39 -15.31 16.10
CA VAL A 778 -19.02 -14.43 17.21
C VAL A 778 -20.29 -13.83 17.80
N LEU A 779 -20.63 -14.20 19.03
CA LEU A 779 -21.83 -13.73 19.72
C LEU A 779 -21.45 -12.64 20.73
N ARG A 780 -22.05 -11.45 20.64
CA ARG A 780 -21.77 -10.32 21.53
C ARG A 780 -22.94 -10.04 22.46
N SER A 781 -22.81 -10.42 23.73
CA SER A 781 -23.82 -10.18 24.77
C SER A 781 -23.50 -8.90 25.54
N MET A 782 -24.49 -8.00 25.62
CA MET A 782 -24.48 -6.85 26.53
C MET A 782 -25.47 -7.03 27.70
N CYS A 783 -26.04 -8.21 27.86
CA CYS A 783 -27.11 -8.44 28.84
C CYS A 783 -26.51 -8.71 30.23
N GLU A 784 -26.66 -7.75 31.15
CA GLU A 784 -26.21 -7.85 32.54
C GLU A 784 -26.93 -8.97 33.31
N LYS A 785 -28.21 -9.20 32.97
CA LYS A 785 -28.99 -10.33 33.49
C LYS A 785 -28.40 -11.63 32.96
N ARG A 786 -27.84 -12.44 33.87
CA ARG A 786 -27.40 -13.81 33.57
C ARG A 786 -28.55 -14.58 32.92
N GLY A 787 -28.34 -15.14 31.74
CA GLY A 787 -29.31 -16.08 31.16
C GLY A 787 -29.35 -17.36 31.99
N ASP A 788 -30.52 -17.99 32.11
CA ASP A 788 -30.61 -19.34 32.70
C ASP A 788 -29.91 -20.36 31.79
N PRO A 789 -29.30 -21.42 32.34
CA PRO A 789 -28.89 -22.58 31.56
C PRO A 789 -30.11 -23.29 30.95
N PHE A 790 -29.89 -24.05 29.88
CA PHE A 790 -30.83 -25.06 29.39
C PHE A 790 -30.74 -26.34 30.24
N PRO A 791 -31.69 -27.29 30.11
CA PRO A 791 -31.60 -28.59 30.80
C PRO A 791 -30.36 -29.38 30.36
N CYS A 792 -29.87 -30.27 31.21
CA CYS A 792 -28.86 -31.24 30.81
C CYS A 792 -29.49 -32.24 29.82
N VAL A 793 -28.83 -32.53 28.69
CA VAL A 793 -29.39 -33.32 27.58
C VAL A 793 -28.62 -34.63 27.42
N TYR A 794 -29.33 -35.75 27.28
CA TYR A 794 -28.77 -37.09 27.19
C TYR A 794 -28.90 -37.68 25.78
N SER A 795 -28.18 -38.78 25.50
CA SER A 795 -28.11 -39.41 24.17
C SER A 795 -29.44 -39.89 23.59
N ALA A 796 -30.46 -40.11 24.44
CA ALA A 796 -31.82 -40.45 24.00
C ALA A 796 -32.60 -39.24 23.43
N TRP A 797 -32.12 -38.00 23.61
CA TRP A 797 -32.68 -36.81 22.98
C TRP A 797 -32.28 -36.72 21.50
N GLY A 798 -33.03 -37.45 20.67
CA GLY A 798 -32.73 -37.63 19.25
C GLY A 798 -33.42 -36.68 18.27
N LYS A 799 -33.35 -37.08 17.00
CA LYS A 799 -33.96 -36.38 15.85
C LYS A 799 -35.47 -36.17 16.05
N GLY A 800 -35.91 -34.93 15.87
CA GLY A 800 -37.29 -34.48 15.98
C GLY A 800 -37.77 -34.22 17.42
N CYS A 801 -36.93 -34.40 18.44
CA CYS A 801 -37.24 -33.98 19.80
C CYS A 801 -37.21 -32.45 19.91
N VAL A 802 -38.23 -31.86 20.55
CA VAL A 802 -38.36 -30.40 20.73
C VAL A 802 -38.88 -30.09 22.13
N LEU A 803 -38.09 -29.36 22.92
CA LEU A 803 -38.50 -28.83 24.22
C LEU A 803 -39.22 -27.49 23.99
N LEU A 804 -40.47 -27.39 24.45
CA LEU A 804 -41.26 -26.16 24.37
C LEU A 804 -41.21 -25.42 25.70
N GLU A 805 -41.57 -26.10 26.79
CA GLU A 805 -41.57 -25.59 28.17
C GLU A 805 -41.15 -26.71 29.16
N PRO A 806 -40.51 -26.37 30.30
CA PRO A 806 -39.82 -25.10 30.54
C PRO A 806 -38.53 -25.05 29.71
N ARG A 807 -38.10 -23.86 29.27
CA ARG A 807 -36.84 -23.71 28.50
C ARG A 807 -35.61 -23.46 29.39
N SER A 808 -35.82 -23.03 30.63
CA SER A 808 -34.79 -23.05 31.67
C SER A 808 -34.55 -24.49 32.12
N GLY A 809 -33.29 -24.85 32.31
CA GLY A 809 -32.84 -26.04 33.02
C GLY A 809 -32.65 -25.84 34.52
N LEU A 810 -32.97 -24.65 35.03
CA LEU A 810 -32.97 -24.28 36.44
C LEU A 810 -34.40 -23.88 36.86
N LEU A 811 -34.93 -24.53 37.89
CA LEU A 811 -36.32 -24.44 38.33
C LEU A 811 -36.41 -24.01 39.80
N ALA A 812 -37.51 -23.36 40.18
CA ALA A 812 -37.76 -22.99 41.57
C ALA A 812 -38.21 -24.21 42.41
N PRO A 813 -37.75 -24.35 43.67
CA PRO A 813 -38.27 -25.35 44.60
C PRO A 813 -39.75 -25.12 44.91
N GLN A 814 -40.43 -26.15 45.40
CA GLN A 814 -41.82 -26.10 45.88
C GLN A 814 -42.80 -25.43 44.90
N SER A 815 -42.60 -25.62 43.58
CA SER A 815 -43.37 -24.97 42.53
C SER A 815 -43.98 -25.97 41.54
N TRP A 816 -45.09 -25.60 40.90
CA TRP A 816 -45.67 -26.39 39.81
C TRP A 816 -45.08 -25.95 38.47
N VAL A 817 -44.39 -26.88 37.80
CA VAL A 817 -43.71 -26.64 36.52
C VAL A 817 -44.44 -27.36 35.39
N ARG A 818 -44.94 -26.59 34.44
CA ARG A 818 -45.55 -27.13 33.21
C ARG A 818 -44.47 -27.62 32.26
N VAL A 819 -44.53 -28.91 31.91
CA VAL A 819 -43.63 -29.54 30.95
C VAL A 819 -44.39 -29.77 29.65
N ARG A 820 -43.80 -29.35 28.52
CA ARG A 820 -44.35 -29.48 27.18
C ARG A 820 -43.25 -29.86 26.20
N VAL A 821 -43.35 -31.06 25.62
CA VAL A 821 -42.27 -31.64 24.82
C VAL A 821 -42.79 -32.45 23.63
N LYS A 822 -42.09 -32.38 22.50
CA LYS A 822 -42.25 -33.35 21.41
C LYS A 822 -41.15 -34.38 21.51
N VAL A 823 -41.52 -35.66 21.52
CA VAL A 823 -40.60 -36.81 21.49
C VAL A 823 -41.15 -37.80 20.46
N PRO A 824 -40.59 -37.85 19.24
CA PRO A 824 -41.02 -38.81 18.22
C PRO A 824 -40.82 -40.26 18.68
N ALA A 825 -41.67 -41.17 18.20
CA ALA A 825 -41.66 -42.61 18.50
C ALA A 825 -41.78 -43.02 19.98
N ALA A 826 -41.85 -42.09 20.94
CA ALA A 826 -42.19 -42.40 22.32
C ALA A 826 -43.65 -42.87 22.42
N ARG A 827 -43.89 -44.00 23.11
CA ARG A 827 -45.22 -44.46 23.53
C ARG A 827 -45.62 -43.90 24.89
N LYS A 828 -44.63 -43.57 25.72
CA LYS A 828 -44.79 -43.07 27.10
C LYS A 828 -43.74 -42.00 27.38
N VAL A 829 -44.15 -40.90 28.01
CA VAL A 829 -43.24 -39.86 28.51
C VAL A 829 -43.62 -39.56 29.96
N SER A 830 -42.64 -39.56 30.87
CA SER A 830 -42.85 -39.30 32.29
C SER A 830 -41.83 -38.31 32.83
N VAL A 831 -42.27 -37.44 33.74
CA VAL A 831 -41.42 -36.58 34.54
C VAL A 831 -41.25 -37.25 35.91
N LEU A 832 -40.00 -37.52 36.28
CA LEU A 832 -39.63 -37.92 37.63
C LEU A 832 -39.30 -36.64 38.41
N ALA A 833 -40.27 -36.13 39.14
CA ALA A 833 -40.11 -35.04 40.11
C ALA A 833 -40.23 -35.62 41.54
N GLU A 834 -40.79 -34.88 42.50
CA GLU A 834 -41.11 -35.43 43.82
C GLU A 834 -42.06 -36.64 43.72
N GLU A 835 -43.02 -36.57 42.78
CA GLU A 835 -43.77 -37.72 42.28
C GLU A 835 -43.45 -38.01 40.80
N ARG A 836 -43.79 -39.23 40.35
CA ARG A 836 -43.73 -39.59 38.92
C ARG A 836 -45.02 -39.17 38.21
N VAL A 837 -44.94 -38.10 37.43
CA VAL A 837 -46.05 -37.65 36.58
C VAL A 837 -45.93 -38.23 35.17
N GLU A 838 -47.02 -38.78 34.63
CA GLU A 838 -47.11 -39.20 33.23
C GLU A 838 -47.74 -38.10 32.37
N LEU A 839 -47.04 -37.69 31.32
CA LEU A 839 -47.51 -36.62 30.43
C LEU A 839 -48.58 -37.16 29.48
N LYS A 840 -49.51 -36.30 29.05
CA LYS A 840 -50.59 -36.65 28.12
C LYS A 840 -50.27 -36.07 26.74
N MET A 841 -50.36 -36.89 25.69
CA MET A 841 -50.17 -36.42 24.31
C MET A 841 -51.42 -35.69 23.81
N ASN A 842 -51.25 -34.44 23.35
CA ASN A 842 -52.31 -33.62 22.77
C ASN A 842 -52.45 -33.81 21.24
N LYS A 843 -53.48 -33.17 20.66
CA LYS A 843 -53.80 -33.23 19.22
C LYS A 843 -52.64 -32.79 18.31
N SER A 844 -51.71 -31.97 18.81
CA SER A 844 -50.54 -31.45 18.08
C SER A 844 -49.28 -32.31 18.24
N LYS A 845 -49.42 -33.54 18.76
CA LYS A 845 -48.34 -34.48 19.09
C LYS A 845 -47.29 -33.87 20.05
N VAL A 846 -47.75 -33.08 21.00
CA VAL A 846 -46.97 -32.59 22.15
C VAL A 846 -47.42 -33.37 23.39
N TRP A 847 -46.46 -33.91 24.13
CA TRP A 847 -46.66 -34.43 25.47
C TRP A 847 -46.68 -33.26 26.45
N GLU A 848 -47.76 -33.09 27.19
CA GLU A 848 -47.86 -32.03 28.21
C GLU A 848 -48.50 -32.50 29.53
N GLY A 849 -48.15 -31.78 30.59
CA GLY A 849 -48.57 -32.02 31.97
C GLY A 849 -47.82 -31.08 32.91
N GLU A 850 -48.10 -31.17 34.20
CA GLU A 850 -47.52 -30.32 35.24
C GLU A 850 -46.91 -31.22 36.32
N ALA A 851 -45.71 -30.88 36.79
CA ALA A 851 -45.00 -31.62 37.82
C ALA A 851 -44.57 -30.67 38.94
N TYR A 852 -44.80 -31.08 40.18
CA TYR A 852 -44.40 -30.33 41.36
C TYR A 852 -42.91 -30.59 41.66
N THR A 853 -42.12 -29.53 41.84
CA THR A 853 -40.66 -29.65 42.05
C THR A 853 -40.30 -30.11 43.45
N GLY A 854 -41.17 -29.88 44.43
CA GLY A 854 -40.97 -30.32 45.82
C GLY A 854 -39.67 -29.80 46.43
N SER A 855 -39.03 -30.65 47.23
CA SER A 855 -37.69 -30.40 47.81
C SER A 855 -36.58 -31.25 47.18
N ILE A 856 -36.76 -31.75 45.95
CA ILE A 856 -35.73 -32.56 45.27
C ILE A 856 -34.78 -31.70 44.43
N ARG A 857 -33.51 -32.08 44.35
CA ARG A 857 -32.48 -31.31 43.62
C ARG A 857 -32.54 -31.39 42.09
N GLN A 858 -33.11 -32.47 41.53
CA GLN A 858 -33.11 -32.70 40.08
C GLN A 858 -34.36 -33.43 39.59
N ILE A 859 -35.03 -32.84 38.60
CA ILE A 859 -36.19 -33.42 37.91
C ILE A 859 -35.73 -34.06 36.61
N LYS A 860 -36.17 -35.29 36.32
CA LYS A 860 -35.75 -36.04 35.12
C LYS A 860 -36.91 -36.27 34.17
N LEU A 861 -36.80 -35.75 32.95
CA LEU A 861 -37.70 -36.09 31.85
C LEU A 861 -37.24 -37.42 31.24
N THR A 862 -38.17 -38.37 31.12
CA THR A 862 -37.89 -39.75 30.67
C THR A 862 -38.91 -40.19 29.61
N ALA A 863 -38.53 -41.10 28.72
CA ALA A 863 -39.43 -41.67 27.73
C ALA A 863 -39.12 -43.14 27.41
N ALA A 864 -40.14 -43.88 26.98
CA ALA A 864 -40.02 -45.24 26.46
C ALA A 864 -40.66 -45.35 25.06
N THR A 865 -40.02 -46.11 24.18
CA THR A 865 -40.43 -46.36 22.78
C THR A 865 -41.21 -47.68 22.61
N SER A 866 -41.17 -48.56 23.61
CA SER A 866 -41.95 -49.79 23.72
C SER A 866 -42.62 -49.89 25.09
N GLU A 867 -43.65 -50.74 25.21
CA GLU A 867 -44.45 -50.86 26.44
C GLU A 867 -43.74 -51.62 27.58
N ALA A 868 -42.72 -52.42 27.25
CA ALA A 868 -41.88 -53.14 28.21
C ALA A 868 -40.42 -52.63 28.21
N GLY A 869 -40.16 -51.45 27.65
CA GLY A 869 -38.82 -50.86 27.55
C GLY A 869 -38.47 -49.97 28.74
N ASP A 870 -37.19 -49.95 29.12
CA ASP A 870 -36.68 -49.05 30.14
C ASP A 870 -36.93 -47.58 29.78
N MET A 871 -37.28 -46.78 30.79
CA MET A 871 -37.52 -45.35 30.67
C MET A 871 -36.20 -44.60 30.52
N ALA A 872 -35.76 -44.38 29.27
CA ALA A 872 -34.54 -43.64 28.98
C ALA A 872 -34.66 -42.18 29.45
N VAL A 873 -33.63 -41.68 30.15
CA VAL A 873 -33.54 -40.26 30.52
C VAL A 873 -33.26 -39.44 29.25
N LEU A 874 -34.13 -38.45 29.00
CA LEU A 874 -34.01 -37.51 27.89
C LEU A 874 -33.27 -36.25 28.35
N MET A 875 -33.72 -35.68 29.47
CA MET A 875 -33.23 -34.41 30.02
C MET A 875 -33.29 -34.42 31.54
N THR A 876 -32.39 -33.67 32.18
CA THR A 876 -32.42 -33.37 33.63
C THR A 876 -32.46 -31.86 33.83
N PHE A 877 -33.36 -31.42 34.70
CA PHE A 877 -33.50 -30.04 35.16
C PHE A 877 -33.02 -29.97 36.61
N ASP A 878 -32.27 -28.94 36.96
CA ASP A 878 -31.83 -28.68 38.33
C ASP A 878 -32.88 -27.81 39.04
N VAL A 879 -33.05 -28.03 40.34
CA VAL A 879 -33.92 -27.22 41.21
C VAL A 879 -33.03 -26.44 42.17
N LEU A 880 -33.34 -25.16 42.40
CA LEU A 880 -32.61 -24.33 43.37
C LEU A 880 -32.76 -24.88 44.79
N ASP A 881 -31.65 -25.03 45.53
CA ASP A 881 -31.68 -25.37 46.95
C ASP A 881 -32.28 -24.18 47.74
N LEU A 882 -33.21 -24.46 48.66
CA LEU A 882 -33.94 -23.45 49.44
C LEU A 882 -33.04 -22.56 50.32
N GLU A 883 -31.81 -22.98 50.59
CA GLU A 883 -30.80 -22.23 51.37
C GLU A 883 -29.95 -21.27 50.50
N SER A 884 -30.31 -21.07 49.22
CA SER A 884 -29.51 -20.31 48.23
C SER A 884 -30.16 -19.06 47.64
N GLU A 885 -31.35 -18.66 48.11
CA GLU A 885 -31.87 -17.30 47.94
C GLU A 885 -31.13 -16.33 48.91
N PRO A 886 -30.85 -15.07 48.51
CA PRO A 886 -30.11 -14.09 49.32
C PRO A 886 -30.96 -13.30 50.32
#